data_AF-A0AB38MUG1-F1
#
_entry.id   AF-A0AB38MUG1-F1
#
_cell.length_a   1.000
_cell.length_b   1.000
_cell.length_c   1.000
_cell.angle_alpha   90.00
_cell.angle_beta   90.00
_cell.angle_gamma   90.00
#
_symmetry.space_group_name_H-M   'P 1'
#
loop_
_entity.id
_entity.type
_entity.pdbx_description
1 polymer ?
#
loop_
_entity_poly.entity_id
_entity_poly.type
_entity_poly.pdbx_seq_one_letter_code
_entity_poly.pdbx_strand_id
1 'polypeptide(L)'
;MISKILSAGLLASALAYPSPPSGGVGVSPNDPAPVYSPETDFDTESLVVGVNQEWLELDLFHNMLATFSEEEFDAAGINAEQRYYIQEMAEQEVGHAILINNMLAGAGKTSQQCQYKYPYKSVKEALSFAEFVTRFGEAGVYGFLPHLKNRAVAQNLLQSITTEAKQEVAMAQMEGYFPQPYWFNMGLTQAMTWSLMVPFLDHCPESNPKVAFPAFPLLDVTNAAKTVDESIPSGVSNNYTHVAQPGRQLDLKWAAPGQDVGPPEQGYKTDKNPDLGDPAYAAFIHQLNVTYTPLENVNTEELTATTIHPDFKMFNEPNGMGINGTVFLAIVDEEVPVTPYNFSLLNDHIHAFGPYFAGTVTFFILLIPIPYFWGHSDRGRALLQTLAASVWITCLMKDFCCVPRPYSPPVTRITMGTSHLEYGFPSTHSTTAVAQALVLNNWLSDATADGSVDPFTMSVLRTLLIIATSSVVFGRFYCGMHSALDCFSGVITGTMIYITRSYIGPYYEAFIEQSTFLTPILLTILSLYAIHAHIEPAEDNPAFEDSVAFISVFLGNGIGEWIACNYGFHHSTYFVTKLTGWEWCLASLFKYPLGVGLIFLTRILCKPIMQAVLPPLFRLLHKLVKLPNRKSYVPATEYESYNPTSDTLNPIPSVVDLAQLKHVKETHNSKQATEIVGEERPTISQTTHRKFSPRHYDADVMTRVVSYAAMGFVGTIIAPIIFEKLGWGLF
;
A
#
# COMPACT_ATOMS: atom_id res chain seq x y z
N MET A 1 32.47 -63.88 -45.73
CA MET A 1 33.31 -62.70 -45.41
C MET A 1 32.52 -61.40 -45.22
N ILE A 2 31.34 -61.24 -45.84
CA ILE A 2 30.59 -59.95 -45.79
C ILE A 2 29.79 -59.75 -44.48
N SER A 3 29.33 -60.82 -43.82
CA SER A 3 28.57 -60.72 -42.56
C SER A 3 29.40 -60.27 -41.34
N LYS A 4 30.74 -60.45 -41.37
CA LYS A 4 31.63 -60.01 -40.27
C LYS A 4 32.12 -58.57 -40.39
N ILE A 5 31.99 -57.94 -41.57
CA ILE A 5 32.36 -56.53 -41.77
C ILE A 5 31.19 -55.60 -41.38
N LEU A 6 29.95 -56.05 -41.58
CA LEU A 6 28.75 -55.31 -41.18
C LEU A 6 28.51 -55.27 -39.66
N SER A 7 29.08 -56.21 -38.90
CA SER A 7 28.97 -56.24 -37.44
C SER A 7 30.00 -55.37 -36.73
N ALA A 8 31.11 -55.00 -37.38
CA ALA A 8 32.09 -54.06 -36.81
C ALA A 8 31.71 -52.59 -37.08
N GLY A 9 31.02 -52.30 -38.19
CA GLY A 9 30.58 -50.95 -38.55
C GLY A 9 29.31 -50.47 -37.83
N LEU A 10 28.43 -51.39 -37.40
CA LEU A 10 27.19 -51.03 -36.69
C LEU A 10 27.30 -51.00 -35.16
N LEU A 11 28.40 -51.51 -34.58
CA LEU A 11 28.67 -51.42 -33.14
C LEU A 11 29.42 -50.14 -32.75
N ALA A 12 30.02 -49.42 -33.71
CA ALA A 12 30.61 -48.09 -33.47
C ALA A 12 29.57 -46.95 -33.49
N SER A 13 28.35 -47.23 -33.94
CA SER A 13 27.20 -46.32 -33.88
C SER A 13 26.30 -46.58 -32.66
N ALA A 14 26.78 -47.33 -31.67
CA ALA A 14 26.17 -47.37 -30.34
C ALA A 14 26.31 -45.98 -29.70
N LEU A 15 25.38 -45.08 -30.06
CA LEU A 15 24.94 -43.91 -29.30
C LEU A 15 26.09 -43.24 -28.53
N ALA A 16 27.01 -42.59 -29.24
CA ALA A 16 27.87 -41.61 -28.58
C ALA A 16 26.92 -40.55 -28.02
N TYR A 17 26.66 -40.63 -26.71
CA TYR A 17 25.83 -39.66 -26.00
C TYR A 17 26.40 -38.29 -26.36
N PRO A 18 25.60 -37.37 -26.93
CA PRO A 18 26.13 -36.10 -27.40
C PRO A 18 26.89 -35.45 -26.26
N SER A 19 28.19 -35.21 -26.48
CA SER A 19 29.01 -34.53 -25.47
C SER A 19 28.41 -33.14 -25.24
N PRO A 20 28.24 -32.70 -23.99
CA PRO A 20 27.74 -31.37 -23.72
C PRO A 20 28.61 -30.31 -24.41
N PRO A 21 28.04 -29.13 -24.71
CA PRO A 21 28.81 -28.02 -25.30
C PRO A 21 30.10 -27.76 -24.52
N SER A 22 31.19 -27.47 -25.23
CA SER A 22 32.46 -27.11 -24.59
C SER A 22 32.31 -25.80 -23.81
N GLY A 23 32.82 -25.77 -22.58
CA GLY A 23 32.63 -24.67 -21.64
C GLY A 23 31.93 -25.13 -20.37
N GLY A 24 31.67 -24.21 -19.44
CA GLY A 24 31.15 -24.54 -18.11
C GLY A 24 32.27 -24.85 -17.10
N VAL A 25 31.99 -24.58 -15.82
CA VAL A 25 32.94 -24.81 -14.71
C VAL A 25 32.46 -26.02 -13.91
N GLY A 26 33.33 -27.01 -13.69
CA GLY A 26 33.00 -28.19 -12.88
C GLY A 26 32.09 -29.20 -13.60
N VAL A 27 32.10 -29.23 -14.92
CA VAL A 27 31.23 -30.08 -15.76
C VAL A 27 31.99 -31.21 -16.47
N SER A 28 33.32 -31.28 -16.30
CA SER A 28 34.16 -32.33 -16.85
C SER A 28 34.33 -33.47 -15.83
N PRO A 29 34.32 -34.75 -16.26
CA PRO A 29 34.61 -35.89 -15.39
C PRO A 29 35.97 -35.84 -14.69
N ASN A 30 36.90 -35.02 -15.21
CA ASN A 30 38.25 -34.86 -14.65
C ASN A 30 38.39 -33.58 -13.79
N ASP A 31 37.33 -32.79 -13.61
CA ASP A 31 37.37 -31.62 -12.76
C ASP A 31 37.52 -32.04 -11.28
N PRO A 32 38.24 -31.26 -10.45
CA PRO A 32 38.34 -31.54 -9.03
C PRO A 32 36.96 -31.46 -8.35
N ALA A 33 36.77 -32.25 -7.30
CA ALA A 33 35.55 -32.20 -6.51
C ALA A 33 35.34 -30.78 -5.92
N PRO A 34 34.09 -30.26 -5.90
CA PRO A 34 33.83 -28.95 -5.35
C PRO A 34 34.14 -28.90 -3.86
N VAL A 35 34.72 -27.78 -3.42
CA VAL A 35 34.96 -27.49 -2.01
C VAL A 35 33.94 -26.45 -1.57
N TYR A 36 33.21 -26.74 -0.50
CA TYR A 36 32.16 -25.86 0.03
C TYR A 36 32.69 -25.09 1.25
N SER A 37 33.64 -24.19 1.02
CA SER A 37 34.27 -23.34 2.04
C SER A 37 34.63 -21.99 1.41
N PRO A 38 34.55 -20.87 2.14
CA PRO A 38 34.98 -19.58 1.61
C PRO A 38 36.47 -19.61 1.23
N GLU A 39 36.83 -18.90 0.16
CA GLU A 39 38.21 -18.83 -0.34
C GLU A 39 38.93 -17.51 -0.01
N THR A 40 38.19 -16.50 0.43
CA THR A 40 38.71 -15.15 0.71
C THR A 40 38.14 -14.61 2.02
N ASP A 41 38.77 -13.55 2.53
CA ASP A 41 38.22 -12.83 3.68
C ASP A 41 36.85 -12.22 3.34
N PHE A 42 36.66 -11.72 2.12
CA PHE A 42 35.38 -11.21 1.66
C PHE A 42 34.29 -12.30 1.64
N ASP A 43 34.61 -13.49 1.13
CA ASP A 43 33.70 -14.65 1.15
C ASP A 43 33.36 -15.00 2.61
N THR A 44 34.37 -15.05 3.47
CA THR A 44 34.22 -15.41 4.89
C THR A 44 33.33 -14.41 5.61
N GLU A 45 33.60 -13.11 5.50
CA GLU A 45 32.81 -12.06 6.16
C GLU A 45 31.39 -11.97 5.60
N SER A 46 31.20 -12.21 4.29
CA SER A 46 29.86 -12.29 3.69
C SER A 46 29.05 -13.45 4.29
N LEU A 47 29.68 -14.60 4.51
CA LEU A 47 29.06 -15.74 5.19
C LEU A 47 28.82 -15.47 6.68
N VAL A 48 29.67 -14.66 7.35
CA VAL A 48 29.41 -14.24 8.73
C VAL A 48 28.17 -13.33 8.79
N VAL A 49 27.99 -12.41 7.84
CA VAL A 49 26.73 -11.64 7.74
C VAL A 49 25.55 -12.57 7.48
N GLY A 50 25.68 -13.49 6.53
CA GLY A 50 24.66 -14.49 6.21
C GLY A 50 24.24 -15.31 7.43
N VAL A 51 25.16 -15.92 8.16
CA VAL A 51 24.79 -16.74 9.33
C VAL A 51 24.16 -15.92 10.47
N ASN A 52 24.50 -14.64 10.62
CA ASN A 52 23.81 -13.78 11.58
C ASN A 52 22.37 -13.48 11.16
N GLN A 53 22.11 -13.37 9.85
CA GLN A 53 20.77 -13.26 9.28
C GLN A 53 19.94 -14.51 9.60
N GLU A 54 20.46 -15.70 9.27
CA GLU A 54 19.73 -16.96 9.53
C GLU A 54 19.39 -17.13 11.03
N TRP A 55 20.32 -16.74 11.92
CA TRP A 55 20.08 -16.80 13.36
C TRP A 55 19.07 -15.77 13.87
N LEU A 56 19.07 -14.57 13.28
CA LEU A 56 18.09 -13.52 13.56
C LEU A 56 16.69 -13.98 13.15
N GLU A 57 16.54 -14.51 11.94
CA GLU A 57 15.24 -14.98 11.42
C GLU A 57 14.72 -16.19 12.20
N LEU A 58 15.59 -17.14 12.51
CA LEU A 58 15.24 -18.27 13.37
C LEU A 58 14.69 -17.82 14.72
N ASP A 59 15.41 -16.91 15.40
CA ASP A 59 14.95 -16.38 16.69
C ASP A 59 13.67 -15.57 16.51
N LEU A 60 13.59 -14.73 15.49
CA LEU A 60 12.42 -13.88 15.21
C LEU A 60 11.15 -14.70 15.01
N PHE A 61 11.19 -15.78 14.23
CA PHE A 61 10.02 -16.63 14.00
C PHE A 61 9.60 -17.36 15.28
N HIS A 62 10.56 -17.90 16.04
CA HIS A 62 10.26 -18.50 17.35
C HIS A 62 9.75 -17.47 18.36
N ASN A 63 10.33 -16.28 18.39
CA ASN A 63 9.96 -15.20 19.29
C ASN A 63 8.54 -14.71 19.00
N MET A 64 8.21 -14.50 17.73
CA MET A 64 6.86 -14.12 17.31
C MET A 64 5.83 -15.19 17.73
N LEU A 65 6.10 -16.47 17.45
CA LEU A 65 5.21 -17.58 17.84
C LEU A 65 5.07 -17.75 19.37
N ALA A 66 6.13 -17.44 20.13
CA ALA A 66 6.12 -17.55 21.59
C ALA A 66 5.54 -16.31 22.30
N THR A 67 5.60 -15.13 21.67
CA THR A 67 5.18 -13.86 22.27
C THR A 67 3.67 -13.70 22.27
N PHE A 68 2.99 -14.14 21.21
CA PHE A 68 1.56 -13.95 21.04
C PHE A 68 0.79 -15.25 21.26
N SER A 69 -0.39 -15.13 21.87
CA SER A 69 -1.32 -16.24 22.04
C SER A 69 -1.98 -16.64 20.72
N GLU A 70 -2.49 -17.88 20.65
CA GLU A 70 -3.24 -18.35 19.48
C GLU A 70 -4.45 -17.45 19.18
N GLU A 71 -5.11 -16.92 20.21
CA GLU A 71 -6.22 -15.98 20.07
C GLU A 71 -5.78 -14.65 19.45
N GLU A 72 -4.58 -14.15 19.76
CA GLU A 72 -4.03 -12.93 19.14
C GLU A 72 -3.67 -13.17 17.67
N PHE A 73 -3.14 -14.34 17.32
CA PHE A 73 -2.92 -14.74 15.93
C PHE A 73 -4.24 -14.87 15.17
N ASP A 74 -5.24 -15.53 15.75
CA ASP A 74 -6.57 -15.67 15.14
C ASP A 74 -7.24 -14.30 14.93
N ALA A 75 -7.09 -13.39 15.90
CA ALA A 75 -7.59 -12.01 15.78
C ALA A 75 -6.88 -11.22 14.67
N ALA A 76 -5.61 -11.49 14.41
CA ALA A 76 -4.85 -10.95 13.28
C ALA A 76 -5.15 -11.65 11.94
N GLY A 77 -6.02 -12.66 11.94
CA GLY A 77 -6.39 -13.44 10.75
C GLY A 77 -5.35 -14.49 10.36
N ILE A 78 -4.47 -14.89 11.28
CA ILE A 78 -3.41 -15.88 11.08
C ILE A 78 -3.82 -17.19 11.74
N ASN A 79 -4.38 -18.09 10.94
CA ASN A 79 -4.91 -19.36 11.44
C ASN A 79 -3.81 -20.35 11.81
N ALA A 80 -4.20 -21.49 12.40
CA ALA A 80 -3.28 -22.54 12.84
C ALA A 80 -2.37 -23.10 11.71
N GLU A 81 -2.86 -23.21 10.47
CA GLU A 81 -2.06 -23.67 9.33
C GLU A 81 -0.99 -22.64 8.95
N GLN A 82 -1.31 -21.34 9.06
CA GLN A 82 -0.35 -20.26 8.83
C GLN A 82 0.68 -20.17 9.98
N ARG A 83 0.25 -20.36 11.24
CA ARG A 83 1.16 -20.49 12.39
C ARG A 83 2.12 -21.66 12.21
N TYR A 84 1.60 -22.81 11.78
CA TYR A 84 2.42 -23.98 11.46
C TYR A 84 3.37 -23.69 10.29
N TYR A 85 2.92 -22.93 9.29
CA TYR A 85 3.82 -22.53 8.20
C TYR A 85 4.96 -21.64 8.70
N ILE A 86 4.72 -20.68 9.60
CA ILE A 86 5.78 -19.89 10.24
C ILE A 86 6.74 -20.79 11.03
N GLN A 87 6.22 -21.81 11.73
CA GLN A 87 7.07 -22.79 12.42
C GLN A 87 7.94 -23.58 11.44
N GLU A 88 7.41 -23.98 10.28
CA GLU A 88 8.17 -24.65 9.23
C GLU A 88 9.22 -23.72 8.60
N MET A 89 8.98 -22.41 8.52
CA MET A 89 10.00 -21.43 8.14
C MET A 89 11.13 -21.40 9.17
N ALA A 90 10.81 -21.41 10.47
CA ALA A 90 11.84 -21.50 11.51
C ALA A 90 12.71 -22.76 11.38
N GLU A 91 12.12 -23.92 11.09
CA GLU A 91 12.89 -25.15 10.85
C GLU A 91 13.77 -25.06 9.59
N GLN A 92 13.36 -24.29 8.57
CA GLN A 92 14.19 -24.02 7.39
C GLN A 92 15.41 -23.17 7.76
N GLU A 93 15.25 -22.16 8.63
CA GLU A 93 16.36 -21.32 9.10
C GLU A 93 17.40 -22.10 9.89
N VAL A 94 17.01 -23.15 10.62
CA VAL A 94 17.98 -24.09 11.22
C VAL A 94 18.86 -24.73 10.14
N GLY A 95 18.24 -25.18 9.05
CA GLY A 95 18.94 -25.76 7.91
C GLY A 95 19.90 -24.77 7.24
N HIS A 96 19.46 -23.54 7.03
CA HIS A 96 20.29 -22.47 6.46
C HIS A 96 21.48 -22.12 7.37
N ALA A 97 21.24 -21.91 8.66
CA ALA A 97 22.28 -21.59 9.63
C ALA A 97 23.33 -22.72 9.75
N ILE A 98 22.90 -23.99 9.73
CA ILE A 98 23.80 -25.16 9.69
C ILE A 98 24.60 -25.19 8.39
N LEU A 99 23.95 -24.96 7.25
CA LEU A 99 24.61 -24.93 5.94
C LEU A 99 25.74 -23.89 5.94
N ILE A 100 25.46 -22.65 6.35
CA ILE A 100 26.45 -21.57 6.37
C ILE A 100 27.56 -21.85 7.39
N ASN A 101 27.23 -22.32 8.60
CA ASN A 101 28.23 -22.67 9.60
C ASN A 101 29.16 -23.80 9.14
N ASN A 102 28.64 -24.81 8.44
CA ASN A 102 29.46 -25.89 7.89
C ASN A 102 30.43 -25.37 6.83
N MET A 103 30.01 -24.40 6.00
CA MET A 103 30.91 -23.74 5.05
C MET A 103 31.96 -22.89 5.77
N LEU A 104 31.56 -22.09 6.77
CA LEU A 104 32.47 -21.27 7.58
C LEU A 104 33.49 -22.09 8.37
N ALA A 105 33.13 -23.29 8.81
CA ALA A 105 34.02 -24.20 9.53
C ALA A 105 35.26 -24.58 8.70
N GLY A 106 35.14 -24.59 7.36
CA GLY A 106 36.28 -24.77 6.45
C GLY A 106 37.32 -23.64 6.53
N ALA A 107 36.93 -22.46 6.97
CA ALA A 107 37.79 -21.33 7.32
C ALA A 107 38.08 -21.21 8.82
N GLY A 108 37.71 -22.22 9.63
CA GLY A 108 37.95 -22.23 11.07
C GLY A 108 37.10 -21.25 11.86
N LYS A 109 36.00 -20.74 11.29
CA LYS A 109 35.03 -19.87 11.97
C LYS A 109 33.69 -20.58 12.13
N THR A 110 32.97 -20.28 13.20
CA THR A 110 31.56 -20.64 13.38
C THR A 110 30.86 -19.52 14.15
N SER A 111 29.56 -19.37 13.96
CA SER A 111 28.73 -18.39 14.65
C SER A 111 27.58 -19.09 15.35
N GLN A 112 27.31 -18.68 16.59
CA GLN A 112 26.20 -19.14 17.41
C GLN A 112 25.09 -18.09 17.45
N GLN A 113 23.87 -18.51 17.76
CA GLN A 113 22.72 -17.60 17.90
C GLN A 113 22.96 -16.56 19.01
N CYS A 114 22.57 -15.31 18.74
CA CYS A 114 22.63 -14.22 19.70
C CYS A 114 21.32 -14.09 20.49
N GLN A 115 21.25 -13.11 21.37
CA GLN A 115 20.03 -12.56 21.95
C GLN A 115 19.65 -11.31 21.17
N TYR A 116 18.35 -11.15 20.95
CA TYR A 116 17.81 -10.14 20.05
C TYR A 116 16.75 -9.27 20.73
N LYS A 117 16.51 -8.10 20.16
CA LYS A 117 15.45 -7.18 20.57
C LYS A 117 14.62 -6.78 19.38
N TYR A 118 13.30 -6.84 19.53
CA TYR A 118 12.36 -6.59 18.45
C TYR A 118 11.39 -5.45 18.76
N PRO A 119 11.10 -4.57 17.78
CA PRO A 119 10.29 -3.37 18.00
C PRO A 119 8.79 -3.56 17.71
N TYR A 120 8.20 -4.75 17.93
CA TYR A 120 6.78 -5.02 17.68
C TYR A 120 5.96 -5.27 18.97
N LYS A 121 4.65 -5.04 18.89
CA LYS A 121 3.70 -5.22 20.00
C LYS A 121 2.40 -5.93 19.59
N SER A 122 2.18 -6.16 18.31
CA SER A 122 1.05 -6.95 17.77
C SER A 122 1.53 -8.00 16.79
N VAL A 123 0.68 -8.99 16.48
CA VAL A 123 0.98 -10.03 15.48
C VAL A 123 1.24 -9.43 14.10
N LYS A 124 0.48 -8.41 13.68
CA LYS A 124 0.69 -7.74 12.38
C LYS A 124 1.98 -6.92 12.37
N GLU A 125 2.33 -6.23 13.47
CA GLU A 125 3.62 -5.57 13.59
C GLU A 125 4.78 -6.58 13.56
N ALA A 126 4.60 -7.77 14.15
CA ALA A 126 5.60 -8.82 14.13
C ALA A 126 5.75 -9.45 12.73
N LEU A 127 4.65 -9.69 12.02
CA LEU A 127 4.68 -10.16 10.63
C LEU A 127 5.32 -9.13 9.70
N SER A 128 4.98 -7.85 9.83
CA SER A 128 5.60 -6.78 9.04
C SER A 128 7.09 -6.63 9.32
N PHE A 129 7.47 -6.80 10.59
CA PHE A 129 8.88 -6.81 10.96
C PHE A 129 9.61 -8.05 10.41
N ALA A 130 8.96 -9.21 10.42
CA ALA A 130 9.49 -10.44 9.82
C ALA A 130 9.63 -10.29 8.30
N GLU A 131 8.62 -9.79 7.60
CA GLU A 131 8.69 -9.46 6.16
C GLU A 131 9.87 -8.51 5.90
N PHE A 132 10.03 -7.47 6.71
CA PHE A 132 11.14 -6.53 6.57
C PHE A 132 12.51 -7.18 6.78
N VAL A 133 12.67 -8.02 7.80
CA VAL A 133 13.92 -8.73 8.10
C VAL A 133 14.28 -9.70 6.98
N THR A 134 13.32 -10.50 6.54
CA THR A 134 13.50 -11.43 5.43
C THR A 134 13.72 -10.70 4.12
N ARG A 135 13.13 -9.51 3.93
CA ARG A 135 13.34 -8.70 2.73
C ARG A 135 14.77 -8.18 2.62
N PHE A 136 15.36 -7.70 3.73
CA PHE A 136 16.76 -7.24 3.68
C PHE A 136 17.76 -8.40 3.72
N GLY A 137 17.43 -9.54 4.34
CA GLY A 137 18.21 -10.79 4.27
C GLY A 137 18.31 -11.30 2.85
N GLU A 138 17.14 -11.43 2.20
CA GLU A 138 16.96 -11.74 0.79
C GLU A 138 17.84 -10.85 -0.09
N ALA A 139 17.65 -9.54 0.03
CA ALA A 139 18.37 -8.58 -0.77
C ALA A 139 19.88 -8.62 -0.50
N GLY A 140 20.29 -8.83 0.75
CA GLY A 140 21.68 -9.01 1.14
C GLY A 140 22.33 -10.15 0.38
N VAL A 141 21.83 -11.38 0.53
CA VAL A 141 22.46 -12.55 -0.12
C VAL A 141 22.44 -12.43 -1.64
N TYR A 142 21.37 -11.92 -2.27
CA TYR A 142 21.39 -11.66 -3.73
C TYR A 142 22.51 -10.69 -4.13
N GLY A 143 22.80 -9.68 -3.31
CA GLY A 143 23.94 -8.81 -3.50
C GLY A 143 25.29 -9.51 -3.30
N PHE A 144 25.37 -10.50 -2.42
CA PHE A 144 26.63 -11.21 -2.12
C PHE A 144 27.02 -12.20 -3.23
N LEU A 145 26.02 -12.93 -3.76
CA LEU A 145 26.19 -14.05 -4.69
C LEU A 145 27.18 -13.80 -5.85
N PRO A 146 27.08 -12.71 -6.64
CA PRO A 146 27.97 -12.49 -7.78
C PRO A 146 29.42 -12.18 -7.37
N HIS A 147 29.67 -11.86 -6.11
CA HIS A 147 30.97 -11.44 -5.60
C HIS A 147 31.77 -12.53 -4.90
N LEU A 148 31.12 -13.63 -4.50
CA LEU A 148 31.79 -14.75 -3.88
C LEU A 148 32.76 -15.40 -4.86
N LYS A 149 34.00 -15.58 -4.44
CA LYS A 149 35.02 -16.22 -5.26
C LYS A 149 34.69 -17.70 -5.48
N ASN A 150 34.24 -18.38 -4.42
CA ASN A 150 33.87 -19.78 -4.51
C ASN A 150 32.43 -19.97 -5.02
N ARG A 151 32.31 -20.41 -6.27
CA ARG A 151 31.02 -20.66 -6.93
C ARG A 151 30.22 -21.81 -6.31
N ALA A 152 30.88 -22.78 -5.66
CA ALA A 152 30.18 -23.87 -4.98
C ALA A 152 29.47 -23.38 -3.72
N VAL A 153 30.09 -22.45 -2.98
CA VAL A 153 29.47 -21.74 -1.85
C VAL A 153 28.30 -20.88 -2.34
N ALA A 154 28.52 -20.08 -3.38
CA ALA A 154 27.46 -19.25 -3.97
C ALA A 154 26.27 -20.08 -4.45
N GLN A 155 26.50 -21.26 -5.03
CA GLN A 155 25.42 -22.14 -5.48
C GLN A 155 24.56 -22.66 -4.32
N ASN A 156 25.17 -22.98 -3.16
CA ASN A 156 24.43 -23.42 -1.98
C ASN A 156 23.62 -22.28 -1.36
N LEU A 157 24.22 -21.08 -1.24
CA LEU A 157 23.49 -19.88 -0.80
C LEU A 157 22.35 -19.52 -1.74
N LEU A 158 22.52 -19.72 -3.04
CA LEU A 158 21.44 -19.53 -4.01
C LEU A 158 20.25 -20.48 -3.74
N GLN A 159 20.50 -21.70 -3.25
CA GLN A 159 19.40 -22.61 -2.90
C GLN A 159 18.64 -22.14 -1.64
N SER A 160 19.35 -21.68 -0.60
CA SER A 160 18.70 -21.18 0.62
C SER A 160 17.94 -19.88 0.35
N ILE A 161 18.56 -18.90 -0.31
CA ILE A 161 17.93 -17.59 -0.52
C ILE A 161 16.67 -17.64 -1.39
N THR A 162 16.59 -18.59 -2.33
CA THR A 162 15.37 -18.80 -3.11
C THR A 162 14.22 -19.42 -2.30
N THR A 163 14.52 -19.96 -1.11
CA THR A 163 13.54 -20.39 -0.12
C THR A 163 13.12 -19.21 0.75
N GLU A 164 14.07 -18.44 1.27
CA GLU A 164 13.84 -17.20 2.05
C GLU A 164 12.99 -16.17 1.26
N ALA A 165 13.27 -15.97 -0.03
CA ALA A 165 12.46 -15.13 -0.91
C ALA A 165 10.97 -15.56 -0.98
N LYS A 166 10.68 -16.86 -0.77
CA LYS A 166 9.28 -17.34 -0.70
C LYS A 166 8.68 -17.11 0.68
N GLN A 167 9.50 -17.05 1.72
CA GLN A 167 9.07 -16.73 3.07
C GLN A 167 8.67 -15.26 3.17
N GLU A 168 9.45 -14.33 2.59
CA GLU A 168 9.06 -12.91 2.46
C GLU A 168 7.69 -12.78 1.78
N VAL A 169 7.53 -13.44 0.63
CA VAL A 169 6.27 -13.49 -0.12
C VAL A 169 5.14 -14.04 0.75
N ALA A 170 5.39 -15.11 1.51
CA ALA A 170 4.38 -15.71 2.38
C ALA A 170 4.02 -14.80 3.57
N MET A 171 4.97 -14.06 4.14
CA MET A 171 4.70 -13.08 5.18
C MET A 171 3.89 -11.91 4.65
N ALA A 172 4.23 -11.38 3.48
CA ALA A 172 3.42 -10.37 2.79
C ALA A 172 1.98 -10.87 2.56
N GLN A 173 1.79 -12.14 2.18
CA GLN A 173 0.45 -12.77 2.09
C GLN A 173 -0.24 -12.85 3.45
N MET A 174 0.49 -13.25 4.50
CA MET A 174 -0.04 -13.33 5.86
C MET A 174 -0.48 -11.95 6.36
N GLU A 175 0.25 -10.89 6.02
CA GLU A 175 -0.12 -9.49 6.27
C GLU A 175 -1.29 -9.03 5.41
N GLY A 176 -1.47 -9.64 4.24
CA GLY A 176 -2.47 -9.23 3.26
C GLY A 176 -1.96 -8.14 2.31
N TYR A 177 -0.65 -8.03 2.13
CA TYR A 177 -0.06 -7.23 1.08
C TYR A 177 -0.01 -7.99 -0.24
N PHE A 178 0.20 -7.23 -1.32
CA PHE A 178 0.45 -7.85 -2.60
C PHE A 178 1.79 -8.58 -2.53
N PRO A 179 1.83 -9.92 -2.70
CA PRO A 179 3.00 -10.74 -2.40
C PRO A 179 4.25 -10.42 -3.21
N GLN A 180 4.10 -9.92 -4.44
CA GLN A 180 5.24 -9.77 -5.35
C GLN A 180 5.12 -8.48 -6.18
N PRO A 181 5.36 -7.31 -5.56
CA PRO A 181 5.10 -6.01 -6.17
C PRO A 181 6.22 -5.50 -7.10
N TYR A 182 7.18 -6.35 -7.47
CA TYR A 182 8.35 -6.01 -8.31
C TYR A 182 8.66 -7.14 -9.30
N TRP A 183 9.33 -6.84 -10.42
CA TRP A 183 9.71 -7.86 -11.42
C TRP A 183 11.01 -8.59 -11.06
N PHE A 184 11.90 -7.91 -10.35
CA PHE A 184 13.21 -8.43 -9.98
C PHE A 184 13.50 -8.18 -8.51
N ASN A 185 14.11 -9.16 -7.87
CA ASN A 185 14.70 -8.96 -6.54
C ASN A 185 15.88 -8.01 -6.67
N MET A 186 16.03 -7.14 -5.67
CA MET A 186 17.16 -6.23 -5.58
C MET A 186 18.30 -6.84 -4.78
N GLY A 187 19.51 -6.30 -4.94
CA GLY A 187 20.67 -6.66 -4.15
C GLY A 187 21.07 -5.54 -3.20
N LEU A 188 21.42 -5.88 -1.96
CA LEU A 188 22.07 -4.98 -0.99
C LEU A 188 23.53 -5.41 -0.77
N THR A 189 24.39 -4.45 -0.45
CA THR A 189 25.77 -4.78 -0.06
C THR A 189 25.80 -5.39 1.34
N GLN A 190 26.89 -6.07 1.68
CA GLN A 190 27.11 -6.63 3.02
C GLN A 190 27.06 -5.53 4.09
N ALA A 191 27.64 -4.37 3.81
CA ALA A 191 27.61 -3.22 4.71
C ALA A 191 26.18 -2.70 4.92
N MET A 192 25.39 -2.54 3.84
CA MET A 192 23.99 -2.12 3.94
C MET A 192 23.15 -3.11 4.75
N THR A 193 23.29 -4.41 4.44
CA THR A 193 22.58 -5.49 5.13
C THR A 193 22.94 -5.51 6.61
N TRP A 194 24.24 -5.45 6.91
CA TRP A 194 24.74 -5.38 8.29
C TRP A 194 24.23 -4.14 9.03
N SER A 195 24.14 -2.99 8.35
CA SER A 195 23.62 -1.73 8.93
C SER A 195 22.16 -1.83 9.36
N LEU A 196 21.34 -2.58 8.61
CA LEU A 196 19.94 -2.83 8.96
C LEU A 196 19.80 -3.88 10.06
N MET A 197 20.69 -4.87 10.10
CA MET A 197 20.63 -5.99 11.03
C MET A 197 21.19 -5.67 12.42
N VAL A 198 22.38 -5.06 12.50
CA VAL A 198 23.12 -4.84 13.75
C VAL A 198 22.34 -4.15 14.88
N PRO A 199 21.39 -3.22 14.63
CA PRO A 199 20.61 -2.59 15.70
C PRO A 199 19.73 -3.58 16.50
N PHE A 200 19.40 -4.75 15.93
CA PHE A 200 18.53 -5.74 16.57
C PHE A 200 19.28 -6.80 17.39
N LEU A 201 20.61 -6.88 17.25
CA LEU A 201 21.45 -7.76 18.05
C LEU A 201 21.70 -7.11 19.41
N ASP A 202 21.34 -7.79 20.50
CA ASP A 202 21.47 -7.28 21.86
C ASP A 202 22.72 -7.82 22.57
N HIS A 203 22.88 -9.15 22.59
CA HIS A 203 24.05 -9.82 23.16
C HIS A 203 24.41 -11.07 22.36
N CYS A 204 25.68 -11.28 22.05
CA CYS A 204 26.21 -12.43 21.32
C CYS A 204 27.30 -13.14 22.13
N PRO A 205 27.47 -14.46 21.97
CA PRO A 205 28.61 -15.17 22.54
C PRO A 205 29.94 -14.55 22.10
N GLU A 206 30.89 -14.36 23.04
CA GLU A 206 32.22 -13.79 22.75
C GLU A 206 33.02 -14.60 21.71
N SER A 207 32.68 -15.88 21.54
CA SER A 207 33.28 -16.75 20.52
C SER A 207 32.86 -16.39 19.09
N ASN A 208 31.76 -15.63 18.91
CA ASN A 208 31.26 -15.30 17.58
C ASN A 208 32.22 -14.34 16.85
N PRO A 209 32.49 -14.57 15.57
CA PRO A 209 33.31 -13.66 14.77
C PRO A 209 32.63 -12.29 14.68
N LYS A 210 33.42 -11.23 14.89
CA LYS A 210 33.00 -9.86 14.63
C LYS A 210 32.94 -9.63 13.12
N VAL A 211 31.86 -9.05 12.62
CA VAL A 211 31.69 -8.69 11.21
C VAL A 211 32.63 -7.53 10.86
N ALA A 212 33.38 -7.67 9.76
CA ALA A 212 34.35 -6.66 9.32
C ALA A 212 33.76 -5.52 8.46
N PHE A 213 32.51 -5.64 8.02
CA PHE A 213 31.83 -4.60 7.24
C PHE A 213 31.38 -3.43 8.13
N PRO A 214 31.42 -2.18 7.61
CA PRO A 214 30.95 -1.03 8.36
C PRO A 214 29.43 -1.07 8.57
N ALA A 215 28.98 -0.46 9.65
CA ALA A 215 27.56 -0.15 9.88
C ALA A 215 27.34 1.33 9.56
N PHE A 216 26.55 1.66 8.55
CA PHE A 216 26.23 3.03 8.18
C PHE A 216 25.28 3.67 9.19
N PRO A 217 25.32 5.00 9.35
CA PRO A 217 24.29 5.74 10.07
C PRO A 217 22.89 5.51 9.47
N LEU A 218 21.88 5.40 10.34
CA LEU A 218 20.51 5.15 9.91
C LEU A 218 19.86 6.40 9.30
N LEU A 219 19.15 6.21 8.19
CA LEU A 219 18.32 7.20 7.52
C LEU A 219 16.83 6.94 7.81
N ASP A 220 16.10 8.00 8.12
CA ASP A 220 14.66 8.00 8.32
C ASP A 220 13.97 8.98 7.36
N VAL A 221 12.86 8.53 6.76
CA VAL A 221 11.98 9.36 5.95
C VAL A 221 10.82 9.79 6.84
N THR A 222 11.00 10.92 7.50
CA THR A 222 10.13 11.41 8.58
C THR A 222 8.67 11.65 8.17
N ASN A 223 8.42 11.80 6.86
CA ASN A 223 7.09 12.00 6.30
C ASN A 223 6.52 10.75 5.58
N ALA A 224 7.11 9.57 5.74
CA ALA A 224 6.63 8.31 5.15
C ALA A 224 5.30 7.82 5.78
N ALA A 225 4.55 7.00 5.04
CA ALA A 225 3.32 6.40 5.56
C ALA A 225 3.65 5.24 6.52
N LYS A 226 2.80 5.00 7.53
CA LYS A 226 2.97 3.86 8.45
C LYS A 226 2.90 2.53 7.69
N THR A 227 3.74 1.58 8.12
CA THR A 227 3.98 0.27 7.48
C THR A 227 2.93 -0.78 7.75
N VAL A 228 2.17 -0.68 8.85
CA VAL A 228 1.23 -1.72 9.29
C VAL A 228 -0.19 -1.20 9.27
N ASP A 229 -1.02 -1.72 8.35
CA ASP A 229 -2.47 -1.52 8.37
C ASP A 229 -3.15 -2.77 8.96
N GLU A 230 -3.43 -2.71 10.27
CA GLU A 230 -4.12 -3.74 11.05
C GLU A 230 -5.51 -4.11 10.47
N SER A 231 -6.08 -3.28 9.59
CA SER A 231 -7.39 -3.54 8.99
C SER A 231 -7.34 -4.46 7.76
N ILE A 232 -6.14 -4.80 7.27
CA ILE A 232 -5.96 -5.65 6.09
C ILE A 232 -6.01 -7.13 6.49
N PRO A 233 -6.97 -7.89 5.94
CA PRO A 233 -7.05 -9.32 6.22
C PRO A 233 -5.90 -10.07 5.55
N SER A 234 -5.42 -11.12 6.21
CA SER A 234 -4.52 -12.10 5.61
C SER A 234 -5.12 -12.67 4.31
N GLY A 235 -4.30 -12.86 3.28
CA GLY A 235 -4.78 -13.32 1.97
C GLY A 235 -3.67 -13.69 1.00
N VAL A 236 -3.98 -14.57 0.04
CA VAL A 236 -3.02 -15.00 -1.00
C VAL A 236 -2.54 -13.82 -1.86
N SER A 237 -3.38 -12.81 -2.04
CA SER A 237 -3.06 -11.54 -2.67
C SER A 237 -4.24 -10.60 -2.46
N ASN A 238 -3.95 -9.33 -2.22
CA ASN A 238 -4.94 -8.28 -2.05
C ASN A 238 -4.63 -7.14 -3.03
N ASN A 239 -5.64 -6.39 -3.47
CA ASN A 239 -5.44 -5.23 -4.37
C ASN A 239 -4.88 -3.99 -3.62
N TYR A 240 -4.21 -4.21 -2.48
CA TYR A 240 -3.60 -3.19 -1.64
C TYR A 240 -2.11 -3.12 -1.97
N THR A 241 -1.70 -2.00 -2.54
CA THR A 241 -0.29 -1.72 -2.88
C THR A 241 0.13 -0.41 -2.22
N HIS A 242 1.26 -0.43 -1.51
CA HIS A 242 1.89 0.77 -0.94
C HIS A 242 2.55 1.58 -2.07
N VAL A 243 1.75 2.39 -2.80
CA VAL A 243 2.26 3.17 -3.93
C VAL A 243 2.78 4.54 -3.50
N ALA A 244 4.09 4.74 -3.64
CA ALA A 244 4.71 6.06 -3.63
C ALA A 244 4.61 6.68 -5.02
N GLN A 245 4.06 7.90 -5.10
CA GLN A 245 3.93 8.59 -6.38
C GLN A 245 5.22 9.38 -6.68
N PRO A 246 5.77 9.26 -7.90
CA PRO A 246 6.80 10.16 -8.40
C PRO A 246 6.42 11.63 -8.21
N GLY A 247 7.41 12.46 -7.88
CA GLY A 247 7.23 13.89 -7.62
C GLY A 247 6.85 14.23 -6.17
N ARG A 248 6.64 13.24 -5.29
CA ARG A 248 6.42 13.49 -3.86
C ARG A 248 7.70 13.98 -3.19
N GLN A 249 7.63 15.06 -2.43
CA GLN A 249 8.74 15.48 -1.56
C GLN A 249 8.88 14.52 -0.36
N LEU A 250 10.12 14.08 -0.10
CA LEU A 250 10.52 13.27 1.04
C LEU A 250 11.35 14.13 2.00
N ASP A 251 11.00 14.07 3.28
CA ASP A 251 11.70 14.79 4.34
C ASP A 251 12.64 13.80 5.04
N LEU A 252 13.95 14.00 4.84
CA LEU A 252 15.00 13.07 5.25
C LEU A 252 15.67 13.54 6.53
N LYS A 253 15.94 12.60 7.44
CA LYS A 253 16.74 12.82 8.64
C LYS A 253 17.65 11.62 8.88
N TRP A 254 18.91 11.84 9.22
CA TRP A 254 19.84 10.75 9.48
C TRP A 254 20.67 10.91 10.75
N ALA A 255 21.20 9.80 11.24
CA ALA A 255 22.05 9.77 12.42
C ALA A 255 23.49 10.26 12.13
N ALA A 256 24.18 10.73 13.17
CA ALA A 256 25.60 11.05 13.09
C ALA A 256 26.45 9.76 13.05
N PRO A 257 27.65 9.77 12.45
CA PRO A 257 28.60 8.68 12.61
C PRO A 257 29.14 8.62 14.05
N GLY A 258 29.76 7.50 14.41
CA GLY A 258 30.40 7.23 15.70
C GLY A 258 29.47 6.76 16.82
N GLN A 259 28.16 6.60 16.53
CA GLN A 259 27.17 6.15 17.51
C GLN A 259 27.32 4.65 17.77
N ASP A 260 27.26 4.24 19.04
CA ASP A 260 27.27 2.82 19.41
C ASP A 260 26.02 2.10 18.87
N VAL A 261 26.21 0.88 18.36
CA VAL A 261 25.13 0.05 17.79
C VAL A 261 25.39 -1.43 18.03
N GLY A 262 24.33 -2.21 18.23
CA GLY A 262 24.41 -3.65 18.41
C GLY A 262 25.03 -4.11 19.75
N PRO A 263 25.64 -5.31 19.80
CA PRO A 263 26.11 -5.93 21.02
C PRO A 263 27.29 -5.17 21.67
N PRO A 264 27.20 -4.79 22.97
CA PRO A 264 28.25 -4.04 23.65
C PRO A 264 29.63 -4.69 23.62
N GLU A 265 29.67 -6.02 23.75
CA GLU A 265 30.91 -6.82 23.75
C GLU A 265 31.63 -6.84 22.40
N GLN A 266 30.92 -6.59 21.29
CA GLN A 266 31.54 -6.48 19.97
C GLN A 266 31.92 -5.04 19.62
N GLY A 267 31.31 -4.04 20.30
CA GLY A 267 31.70 -2.63 20.23
C GLY A 267 31.62 -2.05 18.82
N TYR A 268 30.50 -2.24 18.11
CA TYR A 268 30.29 -1.58 16.83
C TYR A 268 29.92 -0.12 17.02
N LYS A 269 30.40 0.69 16.09
CA LYS A 269 30.01 2.08 15.92
C LYS A 269 29.54 2.28 14.50
N THR A 270 28.55 3.13 14.32
CA THR A 270 28.18 3.62 12.99
C THR A 270 29.34 4.38 12.39
N ASP A 271 29.58 4.24 11.10
CA ASP A 271 30.70 4.88 10.43
C ASP A 271 30.39 5.15 8.96
N LYS A 272 31.14 6.07 8.37
CA LYS A 272 31.11 6.39 6.95
C LYS A 272 32.53 6.61 6.45
N ASN A 273 32.75 6.57 5.14
CA ASN A 273 34.07 6.85 4.59
C ASN A 273 34.53 8.29 5.00
N PRO A 274 35.69 8.45 5.66
CA PRO A 274 36.16 9.75 6.14
C PRO A 274 36.48 10.73 5.00
N ASP A 275 36.74 10.22 3.80
CA ASP A 275 37.10 11.00 2.62
C ASP A 275 35.89 11.39 1.75
N LEU A 276 34.66 11.15 2.24
CA LEU A 276 33.40 11.52 1.57
C LEU A 276 33.28 13.02 1.34
N GLY A 277 32.71 13.37 0.19
CA GLY A 277 32.23 14.74 -0.08
C GLY A 277 31.04 15.15 0.82
N ASP A 278 30.47 16.31 0.52
CA ASP A 278 29.24 16.76 1.17
C ASP A 278 28.03 15.94 0.64
N PRO A 279 27.01 15.67 1.49
CA PRO A 279 25.84 14.93 1.06
C PRO A 279 25.08 15.70 -0.03
N ALA A 280 24.91 15.10 -1.20
CA ALA A 280 24.40 15.78 -2.38
C ALA A 280 23.21 15.09 -3.06
N TYR A 281 23.09 13.76 -2.97
CA TYR A 281 22.04 13.00 -3.64
C TYR A 281 21.37 11.98 -2.71
N ALA A 282 20.11 11.69 -2.99
CA ALA A 282 19.40 10.53 -2.49
C ALA A 282 19.43 9.42 -3.54
N ALA A 283 19.97 8.26 -3.19
CA ALA A 283 20.10 7.08 -4.03
C ALA A 283 18.98 6.08 -3.69
N PHE A 284 18.01 5.93 -4.58
CA PHE A 284 16.90 5.00 -4.45
C PHE A 284 17.29 3.66 -5.07
N ILE A 285 17.39 2.63 -4.25
CA ILE A 285 17.80 1.28 -4.63
C ILE A 285 16.55 0.44 -4.85
N HIS A 286 16.27 0.10 -6.11
CA HIS A 286 15.05 -0.63 -6.46
C HIS A 286 15.27 -1.53 -7.69
N GLN A 287 14.96 -2.82 -7.52
CA GLN A 287 15.09 -3.86 -8.54
C GLN A 287 16.51 -3.93 -9.13
N LEU A 288 16.68 -3.54 -10.39
CA LEU A 288 17.92 -3.71 -11.15
C LEU A 288 18.76 -2.43 -11.26
N ASN A 289 18.32 -1.30 -10.70
CA ASN A 289 18.98 -0.01 -10.89
C ASN A 289 18.93 0.88 -9.65
N VAL A 290 19.87 1.83 -9.58
CA VAL A 290 19.85 2.92 -8.59
C VAL A 290 19.42 4.18 -9.29
N THR A 291 18.41 4.86 -8.73
CA THR A 291 17.95 6.14 -9.24
C THR A 291 18.35 7.24 -8.28
N TYR A 292 19.07 8.24 -8.77
CA TYR A 292 19.54 9.36 -7.96
C TYR A 292 18.62 10.57 -8.13
N THR A 293 18.36 11.27 -7.03
CA THR A 293 17.74 12.59 -7.04
C THR A 293 18.55 13.56 -6.19
N PRO A 294 18.66 14.83 -6.58
CA PRO A 294 19.39 15.81 -5.80
C PRO A 294 18.75 16.01 -4.42
N LEU A 295 19.58 16.29 -3.43
CA LEU A 295 19.14 16.78 -2.13
C LEU A 295 18.93 18.29 -2.19
N GLU A 296 17.86 18.73 -1.56
CA GLU A 296 17.49 20.13 -1.37
C GLU A 296 17.45 20.44 0.12
N ASN A 297 17.69 21.70 0.49
CA ASN A 297 17.64 22.15 1.89
C ASN A 297 18.54 21.34 2.85
N VAL A 298 19.73 20.97 2.39
CA VAL A 298 20.70 20.19 3.17
C VAL A 298 21.17 21.00 4.39
N ASN A 299 20.93 20.47 5.58
CA ASN A 299 21.45 20.98 6.84
C ASN A 299 22.39 19.92 7.46
N THR A 300 23.70 20.20 7.40
CA THR A 300 24.74 19.29 7.92
C THR A 300 24.89 19.32 9.44
N GLU A 301 24.36 20.34 10.12
CA GLU A 301 24.35 20.42 11.59
C GLU A 301 23.18 19.60 12.17
N GLU A 302 21.99 19.73 11.57
CA GLU A 302 20.79 19.00 12.00
C GLU A 302 20.65 17.61 11.36
N LEU A 303 21.49 17.29 10.36
CA LEU A 303 21.47 16.06 9.57
C LEU A 303 20.10 15.83 8.93
N THR A 304 19.62 16.86 8.23
CA THR A 304 18.34 16.86 7.52
C THR A 304 18.50 17.33 6.08
N ALA A 305 17.60 16.85 5.22
CA ALA A 305 17.50 17.28 3.83
C ALA A 305 16.11 16.96 3.29
N THR A 306 15.81 17.45 2.11
CA THR A 306 14.61 17.10 1.36
C THR A 306 15.02 16.53 0.00
N THR A 307 14.21 15.64 -0.57
CA THR A 307 14.42 15.18 -1.95
C THR A 307 13.08 14.85 -2.59
N ILE A 308 13.09 14.54 -3.88
CA ILE A 308 11.89 14.17 -4.62
C ILE A 308 11.92 12.67 -4.89
N HIS A 309 10.80 12.00 -4.63
CA HIS A 309 10.59 10.61 -5.04
C HIS A 309 10.71 10.49 -6.57
N PRO A 310 11.69 9.74 -7.10
CA PRO A 310 11.93 9.70 -8.53
C PRO A 310 10.88 8.86 -9.26
N ASP A 311 10.87 9.03 -10.57
CA ASP A 311 10.30 8.04 -11.48
C ASP A 311 11.36 6.97 -11.77
N PHE A 312 11.03 5.70 -11.54
CA PHE A 312 12.01 4.60 -11.62
C PHE A 312 12.21 4.16 -13.07
N LYS A 313 13.46 4.18 -13.51
CA LYS A 313 13.84 3.74 -14.86
C LYS A 313 14.45 2.34 -14.80
N MET A 314 14.06 1.48 -15.75
CA MET A 314 14.68 0.17 -15.97
C MET A 314 15.34 0.13 -17.34
N PHE A 315 16.62 -0.26 -17.39
CA PHE A 315 17.41 -0.37 -18.64
C PHE A 315 17.33 0.88 -19.54
N ASN A 316 17.42 2.08 -18.95
CA ASN A 316 17.27 3.39 -19.63
C ASN A 316 15.88 3.66 -20.26
N GLU A 317 14.88 2.79 -20.07
CA GLU A 317 13.50 3.03 -20.47
C GLU A 317 12.62 3.44 -19.27
N PRO A 318 11.65 4.34 -19.46
CA PRO A 318 10.73 4.82 -18.41
C PRO A 318 9.64 3.78 -18.03
N ASN A 319 9.94 2.48 -18.12
CA ASN A 319 8.97 1.39 -18.06
C ASN A 319 9.13 0.45 -16.85
N GLY A 320 9.76 0.93 -15.77
CA GLY A 320 9.77 0.17 -14.51
C GLY A 320 8.38 0.14 -13.88
N MET A 321 7.99 -0.97 -13.24
CA MET A 321 6.85 -0.93 -12.32
C MET A 321 7.17 0.10 -11.24
N GLY A 322 6.24 1.04 -11.00
CA GLY A 322 6.37 2.03 -9.91
C GLY A 322 6.53 1.33 -8.56
N ILE A 323 7.04 2.06 -7.56
CA ILE A 323 7.25 1.50 -6.21
C ILE A 323 5.92 1.03 -5.65
N ASN A 324 5.80 -0.29 -5.44
CA ASN A 324 4.68 -0.96 -4.79
C ASN A 324 5.14 -1.80 -3.57
N GLY A 325 6.34 -1.55 -3.03
CA GLY A 325 6.93 -2.29 -1.91
C GLY A 325 8.12 -1.55 -1.29
N THR A 326 8.88 -2.25 -0.44
CA THR A 326 10.05 -1.68 0.25
C THR A 326 11.12 -1.19 -0.74
N VAL A 327 11.49 0.09 -0.61
CA VAL A 327 12.65 0.66 -1.29
C VAL A 327 13.66 1.11 -0.25
N PHE A 328 14.92 0.80 -0.52
CA PHE A 328 16.02 1.27 0.30
C PHE A 328 16.57 2.57 -0.27
N LEU A 329 16.89 3.49 0.62
CA LEU A 329 17.32 4.84 0.33
C LEU A 329 18.68 5.07 1.00
N ALA A 330 19.62 5.63 0.24
CA ALA A 330 20.89 6.09 0.78
C ALA A 330 21.08 7.59 0.52
N ILE A 331 21.77 8.28 1.42
CA ILE A 331 22.32 9.62 1.18
C ILE A 331 23.75 9.45 0.70
N VAL A 332 24.08 10.04 -0.45
CA VAL A 332 25.40 9.94 -1.08
C VAL A 332 25.97 11.30 -1.50
N ASP A 333 27.29 11.37 -1.64
CA ASP A 333 28.01 12.56 -2.10
C ASP A 333 28.07 12.70 -3.63
N GLU A 334 28.04 11.60 -4.39
CA GLU A 334 28.01 11.63 -5.85
C GLU A 334 27.12 10.55 -6.51
N GLU A 335 26.74 10.81 -7.77
CA GLU A 335 26.00 9.87 -8.61
C GLU A 335 26.94 8.79 -9.19
N VAL A 336 27.24 7.76 -8.40
CA VAL A 336 28.09 6.65 -8.83
C VAL A 336 27.34 5.76 -9.85
N PRO A 337 27.89 5.49 -11.04
CA PRO A 337 27.24 4.60 -12.01
C PRO A 337 27.39 3.14 -11.59
N VAL A 338 26.37 2.62 -10.90
CA VAL A 338 26.33 1.25 -10.39
C VAL A 338 25.25 0.39 -11.06
N THR A 339 25.51 -0.91 -11.09
CA THR A 339 24.63 -2.01 -11.53
C THR A 339 24.60 -3.06 -10.42
N PRO A 340 23.70 -4.05 -10.47
CA PRO A 340 23.71 -5.13 -9.48
C PRO A 340 25.06 -5.85 -9.36
N TYR A 341 25.90 -5.84 -10.41
CA TYR A 341 27.21 -6.47 -10.39
C TYR A 341 28.31 -5.66 -9.69
N ASN A 342 28.24 -4.32 -9.67
CA ASN A 342 29.28 -3.46 -9.07
C ASN A 342 28.70 -2.55 -7.97
N PHE A 343 27.59 -2.96 -7.39
CA PHE A 343 26.81 -2.18 -6.44
C PHE A 343 27.60 -1.79 -5.17
N SER A 344 28.56 -2.63 -4.75
CA SER A 344 29.45 -2.36 -3.62
C SER A 344 30.31 -1.11 -3.76
N LEU A 345 30.49 -0.57 -4.97
CA LEU A 345 31.15 0.73 -5.17
C LEU A 345 30.39 1.87 -4.47
N LEU A 346 29.08 1.73 -4.27
CA LEU A 346 28.28 2.76 -3.60
C LEU A 346 28.65 2.90 -2.11
N ASN A 347 29.23 1.88 -1.47
CA ASN A 347 29.56 1.90 -0.05
C ASN A 347 30.47 3.06 0.35
N ASP A 348 31.45 3.38 -0.50
CA ASP A 348 32.42 4.45 -0.25
C ASP A 348 31.81 5.86 -0.38
N HIS A 349 30.56 5.93 -0.84
CA HIS A 349 29.80 7.14 -1.12
C HIS A 349 28.63 7.38 -0.15
N ILE A 350 28.36 6.46 0.80
CA ILE A 350 27.18 6.53 1.68
C ILE A 350 27.45 7.32 2.96
N HIS A 351 26.60 8.33 3.20
CA HIS A 351 26.50 9.04 4.48
C HIS A 351 25.54 8.36 5.45
N ALA A 352 24.40 7.88 4.95
CA ALA A 352 23.36 7.24 5.75
C ALA A 352 22.46 6.35 4.87
N PHE A 353 21.81 5.36 5.47
CA PHE A 353 21.04 4.33 4.76
C PHE A 353 19.79 3.87 5.55
N GLY A 354 18.67 3.60 4.87
CA GLY A 354 17.40 3.17 5.50
C GLY A 354 16.22 2.91 4.53
N PRO A 355 15.06 2.44 5.01
CA PRO A 355 13.89 2.06 4.18
C PRO A 355 12.84 3.19 3.94
N TYR A 356 11.94 3.04 2.94
CA TYR A 356 10.86 3.98 2.57
C TYR A 356 9.52 3.34 2.06
N PHE A 357 8.33 3.85 2.47
CA PHE A 357 6.94 3.31 2.21
C PHE A 357 5.83 4.41 1.90
N ALA A 358 4.74 4.17 1.11
CA ALA A 358 3.73 5.22 0.72
C ALA A 358 2.25 4.82 0.29
N GLY A 359 1.19 5.69 0.35
CA GLY A 359 -0.22 5.45 -0.13
C GLY A 359 -1.29 6.63 -0.13
N THR A 360 -2.49 6.51 -0.80
CA THR A 360 -3.30 7.63 -1.46
C THR A 360 -4.87 7.85 -1.30
N VAL A 361 -5.68 7.21 -0.43
CA VAL A 361 -7.17 7.49 -0.34
C VAL A 361 -7.53 8.83 0.35
N THR A 362 -6.58 9.40 1.07
CA THR A 362 -6.75 10.58 1.94
C THR A 362 -7.15 11.84 1.17
N PHE A 363 -6.77 11.97 -0.12
CA PHE A 363 -6.95 13.18 -0.91
C PHE A 363 -8.41 13.69 -0.98
N PHE A 364 -9.38 12.79 -1.21
CA PHE A 364 -10.78 13.19 -1.40
C PHE A 364 -11.51 13.48 -0.08
N ILE A 365 -11.15 12.78 0.99
CA ILE A 365 -11.69 13.01 2.34
C ILE A 365 -11.21 14.38 2.87
N LEU A 366 -10.06 14.85 2.41
CA LEU A 366 -9.48 16.13 2.78
C LEU A 366 -10.10 17.31 2.02
N LEU A 367 -10.31 17.20 0.71
CA LEU A 367 -10.67 18.37 -0.10
C LEU A 367 -12.17 18.70 -0.16
N ILE A 368 -13.04 17.70 -0.25
CA ILE A 368 -14.49 17.92 -0.45
C ILE A 368 -15.19 18.61 0.74
N PRO A 369 -14.81 18.38 2.01
CA PRO A 369 -15.44 19.06 3.14
C PRO A 369 -15.11 20.57 3.24
N ILE A 370 -14.05 21.05 2.57
CA ILE A 370 -13.56 22.43 2.71
C ILE A 370 -14.66 23.47 2.46
N PRO A 371 -15.40 23.47 1.33
CA PRO A 371 -16.42 24.50 1.12
C PRO A 371 -17.54 24.47 2.18
N TYR A 372 -17.89 23.30 2.72
CA TYR A 372 -18.87 23.17 3.80
C TYR A 372 -18.34 23.76 5.12
N PHE A 373 -17.07 23.50 5.44
CA PHE A 373 -16.43 24.05 6.63
C PHE A 373 -16.28 25.58 6.58
N TRP A 374 -16.38 26.21 5.42
CA TRP A 374 -16.37 27.68 5.27
C TRP A 374 -17.74 28.25 4.85
N GLY A 375 -18.82 27.50 4.98
CA GLY A 375 -20.19 28.04 4.80
C GLY A 375 -20.62 28.19 3.37
N HIS A 376 -19.85 27.64 2.44
CA HIS A 376 -20.20 27.55 1.04
C HIS A 376 -20.79 26.17 0.73
N SER A 377 -21.88 25.80 1.41
CA SER A 377 -22.55 24.50 1.23
C SER A 377 -23.04 24.31 -0.22
N ASP A 378 -23.55 25.35 -0.87
CA ASP A 378 -24.00 25.29 -2.27
C ASP A 378 -22.85 24.95 -3.23
N ARG A 379 -21.69 25.56 -2.97
CA ARG A 379 -20.44 25.30 -3.69
C ARG A 379 -19.96 23.87 -3.42
N GLY A 380 -19.87 23.46 -2.16
CA GLY A 380 -19.50 22.09 -1.79
C GLY A 380 -20.43 21.04 -2.38
N ARG A 381 -21.73 21.34 -2.48
CA ARG A 381 -22.75 20.48 -3.06
C ARG A 381 -22.57 20.33 -4.56
N ALA A 382 -22.26 21.41 -5.27
CA ALA A 382 -21.92 21.34 -6.69
C ALA A 382 -20.69 20.46 -6.96
N LEU A 383 -19.62 20.58 -6.17
CA LEU A 383 -18.43 19.71 -6.30
C LEU A 383 -18.78 18.24 -6.02
N LEU A 384 -19.45 17.97 -4.89
CA LEU A 384 -19.82 16.61 -4.50
C LEU A 384 -20.71 15.93 -5.54
N GLN A 385 -21.75 16.62 -6.01
CA GLN A 385 -22.72 16.07 -6.95
C GLN A 385 -22.13 15.81 -8.33
N THR A 386 -21.31 16.74 -8.82
CA THR A 386 -20.60 16.53 -10.11
C THR A 386 -19.53 15.45 -9.99
N LEU A 387 -18.85 15.33 -8.86
CA LEU A 387 -17.87 14.28 -8.60
C LEU A 387 -18.53 12.90 -8.52
N ALA A 388 -19.61 12.78 -7.74
CA ALA A 388 -20.35 11.53 -7.59
C ALA A 388 -20.96 11.06 -8.92
N ALA A 389 -21.56 11.98 -9.68
CA ALA A 389 -22.06 11.68 -11.02
C ALA A 389 -20.93 11.29 -11.98
N SER A 390 -19.78 11.95 -11.92
CA SER A 390 -18.62 11.63 -12.76
C SER A 390 -18.10 10.22 -12.51
N VAL A 391 -17.93 9.84 -11.24
CA VAL A 391 -17.46 8.49 -10.91
C VAL A 391 -18.52 7.46 -11.27
N TRP A 392 -19.77 7.62 -10.84
CA TRP A 392 -20.83 6.64 -11.12
C TRP A 392 -21.10 6.44 -12.61
N ILE A 393 -21.28 7.52 -13.39
CA ILE A 393 -21.57 7.40 -14.83
C ILE A 393 -20.40 6.76 -15.57
N THR A 394 -19.17 7.14 -15.26
CA THR A 394 -18.00 6.60 -15.96
C THR A 394 -17.75 5.14 -15.57
N CYS A 395 -17.91 4.76 -14.31
CA CYS A 395 -17.82 3.37 -13.85
C CYS A 395 -18.93 2.51 -14.48
N LEU A 396 -20.17 3.00 -14.55
CA LEU A 396 -21.28 2.34 -15.24
C LEU A 396 -20.98 2.14 -16.74
N MET A 397 -20.50 3.18 -17.42
CA MET A 397 -20.18 3.11 -18.85
C MET A 397 -18.97 2.22 -19.13
N LYS A 398 -17.98 2.18 -18.24
CA LYS A 398 -16.83 1.28 -18.32
C LYS A 398 -17.29 -0.18 -18.31
N ASP A 399 -18.12 -0.56 -17.35
CA ASP A 399 -18.64 -1.91 -17.22
C ASP A 399 -19.67 -2.26 -18.30
N PHE A 400 -20.34 -1.27 -18.90
CA PHE A 400 -21.23 -1.48 -20.05
C PHE A 400 -20.46 -1.71 -21.35
N CYS A 401 -19.48 -0.84 -21.64
CA CYS A 401 -18.79 -0.82 -22.91
C CYS A 401 -17.64 -1.85 -22.97
N CYS A 402 -17.09 -2.23 -21.81
CA CYS A 402 -15.97 -3.16 -21.68
C CYS A 402 -14.78 -2.85 -22.60
N VAL A 403 -14.58 -1.57 -22.95
CA VAL A 403 -13.53 -1.18 -23.91
C VAL A 403 -12.18 -1.34 -23.21
N PRO A 404 -11.28 -2.20 -23.73
CA PRO A 404 -9.98 -2.38 -23.12
C PRO A 404 -9.17 -1.09 -23.23
N ARG A 405 -8.31 -0.87 -22.24
CA ARG A 405 -7.27 0.16 -22.27
C ARG A 405 -6.37 -0.06 -23.51
N PRO A 406 -5.69 0.99 -24.03
CA PRO A 406 -4.75 0.81 -25.13
C PRO A 406 -3.79 -0.35 -24.90
N TYR A 407 -3.66 -1.22 -25.90
CA TYR A 407 -2.76 -2.36 -25.85
C TYR A 407 -1.31 -1.88 -25.79
N SER A 408 -0.56 -2.47 -24.87
CA SER A 408 0.88 -2.30 -24.76
C SER A 408 1.52 -3.65 -25.04
N PRO A 409 2.24 -3.83 -26.17
CA PRO A 409 2.51 -2.88 -27.27
C PRO A 409 1.29 -2.60 -28.20
N PRO A 410 1.25 -1.51 -29.01
CA PRO A 410 2.33 -0.53 -29.29
C PRO A 410 2.37 0.70 -28.38
N VAL A 411 1.40 0.89 -27.48
CA VAL A 411 1.35 2.06 -26.57
C VAL A 411 2.12 1.75 -25.29
N THR A 412 3.22 2.47 -25.05
CA THR A 412 4.01 2.36 -23.83
C THR A 412 3.31 3.04 -22.65
N ARG A 413 3.06 2.32 -21.54
CA ARG A 413 2.42 2.87 -20.33
C ARG A 413 3.47 3.45 -19.40
N ILE A 414 3.37 4.74 -19.12
CA ILE A 414 4.36 5.53 -18.33
C ILE A 414 3.95 5.58 -16.84
N THR A 415 2.72 5.19 -16.49
CA THR A 415 2.25 5.17 -15.10
C THR A 415 1.46 3.90 -14.84
N MET A 416 1.88 3.06 -13.89
CA MET A 416 1.15 1.85 -13.50
C MET A 416 0.55 2.01 -12.10
N GLY A 417 -0.78 1.97 -12.03
CA GLY A 417 -1.58 1.85 -10.79
C GLY A 417 -2.77 0.92 -11.06
N THR A 418 -3.62 0.63 -10.07
CA THR A 418 -4.77 -0.31 -10.19
C THR A 418 -5.76 0.01 -11.32
N SER A 419 -5.72 1.22 -11.88
CA SER A 419 -6.54 1.69 -13.00
C SER A 419 -6.36 0.94 -14.33
N HIS A 420 -5.37 0.04 -14.44
CA HIS A 420 -5.20 -0.83 -15.63
C HIS A 420 -6.13 -2.06 -15.63
N LEU A 421 -6.70 -2.41 -14.47
CA LEU A 421 -7.70 -3.48 -14.32
C LEU A 421 -9.10 -3.01 -14.75
N GLU A 422 -9.33 -1.69 -14.80
CA GLU A 422 -10.58 -1.11 -15.27
C GLU A 422 -10.57 -0.87 -16.78
N TYR A 423 -11.76 -0.99 -17.38
CA TYR A 423 -11.99 -0.57 -18.76
C TYR A 423 -11.62 0.90 -19.00
N GLY A 424 -11.17 1.20 -20.22
CA GLY A 424 -10.65 2.50 -20.60
C GLY A 424 -11.72 3.55 -20.89
N PHE A 425 -12.89 3.14 -21.37
CA PHE A 425 -13.88 4.07 -21.89
C PHE A 425 -15.05 4.28 -20.94
N PRO A 426 -15.45 5.53 -20.62
CA PRO A 426 -14.72 6.78 -20.77
C PRO A 426 -13.71 7.02 -19.63
N SER A 427 -12.80 7.98 -19.79
CA SER A 427 -11.83 8.34 -18.75
C SER A 427 -12.47 9.02 -17.54
N THR A 428 -12.47 8.35 -16.39
CA THR A 428 -12.99 8.88 -15.11
C THR A 428 -12.22 10.13 -14.67
N HIS A 429 -10.88 10.12 -14.73
CA HIS A 429 -10.08 11.29 -14.34
C HIS A 429 -10.27 12.49 -15.26
N SER A 430 -10.43 12.27 -16.57
CA SER A 430 -10.74 13.36 -17.50
C SER A 430 -12.13 13.92 -17.23
N THR A 431 -13.09 13.04 -16.95
CA THR A 431 -14.47 13.42 -16.61
C THR A 431 -14.52 14.26 -15.33
N THR A 432 -13.91 13.77 -14.25
CA THR A 432 -13.90 14.47 -12.96
C THR A 432 -13.15 15.79 -13.06
N ALA A 433 -11.97 15.83 -13.67
CA ALA A 433 -11.21 17.07 -13.83
C ALA A 433 -12.00 18.15 -14.58
N VAL A 434 -12.63 17.81 -15.69
CA VAL A 434 -13.43 18.76 -16.48
C VAL A 434 -14.67 19.21 -15.72
N ALA A 435 -15.42 18.29 -15.11
CA ALA A 435 -16.62 18.62 -14.35
C ALA A 435 -16.31 19.55 -13.17
N GLN A 436 -15.26 19.25 -12.39
CA GLN A 436 -14.82 20.08 -11.27
C GLN A 436 -14.31 21.45 -11.75
N ALA A 437 -13.55 21.49 -12.84
CA ALA A 437 -13.05 22.74 -13.40
C ALA A 437 -14.18 23.67 -13.87
N LEU A 438 -15.24 23.13 -14.46
CA LEU A 438 -16.40 23.94 -14.86
C LEU A 438 -17.15 24.51 -13.65
N VAL A 439 -17.29 23.72 -12.57
CA VAL A 439 -17.86 24.22 -11.30
C VAL A 439 -17.01 25.35 -10.72
N LEU A 440 -15.68 25.17 -10.66
CA LEU A 440 -14.76 26.20 -10.16
C LEU A 440 -14.77 27.46 -11.04
N ASN A 441 -14.85 27.30 -12.36
CA ASN A 441 -14.93 28.42 -13.29
C ASN A 441 -16.25 29.22 -13.12
N ASN A 442 -17.34 28.56 -12.75
CA ASN A 442 -18.58 29.25 -12.38
C ASN A 442 -18.35 30.12 -11.13
N TRP A 443 -17.69 29.59 -10.10
CA TRP A 443 -17.42 30.37 -8.88
C TRP A 443 -16.50 31.56 -9.15
N LEU A 444 -15.50 31.40 -10.01
CA LEU A 444 -14.66 32.51 -10.47
C LEU A 444 -15.48 33.57 -11.22
N SER A 445 -16.50 33.16 -11.96
CA SER A 445 -17.39 34.08 -12.68
C SER A 445 -18.29 34.85 -11.71
N ASP A 446 -18.84 34.18 -10.68
CA ASP A 446 -19.61 34.82 -9.61
C ASP A 446 -18.73 35.84 -8.85
N ALA A 447 -17.51 35.43 -8.49
CA ALA A 447 -16.54 36.31 -7.82
C ALA A 447 -16.16 37.56 -8.64
N THR A 448 -16.15 37.43 -9.97
CA THR A 448 -15.93 38.55 -10.89
C THR A 448 -17.14 39.48 -10.93
N ALA A 449 -18.36 38.94 -10.96
CA ALA A 449 -19.59 39.71 -10.97
C ALA A 449 -19.78 40.54 -9.69
N ASP A 450 -19.37 39.98 -8.56
CA ASP A 450 -19.45 40.63 -7.24
C ASP A 450 -18.27 41.60 -6.98
N GLY A 451 -17.32 41.73 -7.91
CA GLY A 451 -16.15 42.60 -7.79
C GLY A 451 -15.16 42.20 -6.67
N SER A 452 -15.26 40.96 -6.18
CA SER A 452 -14.51 40.46 -5.03
C SER A 452 -13.02 40.22 -5.31
N VAL A 453 -12.65 40.04 -6.58
CA VAL A 453 -11.27 39.78 -7.01
C VAL A 453 -10.94 40.62 -8.23
N ASP A 454 -9.72 41.13 -8.29
CA ASP A 454 -9.28 42.01 -9.37
C ASP A 454 -9.16 41.25 -10.73
N PRO A 455 -9.32 41.96 -11.87
CA PRO A 455 -9.28 41.32 -13.19
C PRO A 455 -7.99 40.58 -13.52
N PHE A 456 -6.84 41.00 -12.97
CA PHE A 456 -5.56 40.35 -13.21
C PHE A 456 -5.49 39.01 -12.48
N THR A 457 -5.80 39.00 -11.18
CA THR A 457 -5.88 37.76 -10.38
C THR A 457 -6.90 36.79 -10.96
N MET A 458 -8.05 37.27 -11.42
CA MET A 458 -9.04 36.43 -12.12
C MET A 458 -8.48 35.79 -13.41
N SER A 459 -7.76 36.56 -14.22
CA SER A 459 -7.12 36.04 -15.44
C SER A 459 -6.08 34.96 -15.11
N VAL A 460 -5.30 35.16 -14.05
CA VAL A 460 -4.31 34.18 -13.57
C VAL A 460 -5.00 32.89 -13.10
N LEU A 461 -6.03 32.98 -12.25
CA LEU A 461 -6.75 31.82 -11.73
C LEU A 461 -7.43 31.00 -12.83
N ARG A 462 -8.05 31.66 -13.82
CA ARG A 462 -8.64 30.97 -14.99
C ARG A 462 -7.57 30.28 -15.83
N THR A 463 -6.42 30.92 -16.02
CA THR A 463 -5.30 30.34 -16.77
C THR A 463 -4.76 29.09 -16.06
N LEU A 464 -4.55 29.17 -14.74
CA LEU A 464 -4.11 28.03 -13.93
C LEU A 464 -5.13 26.88 -13.97
N LEU A 465 -6.41 27.19 -13.91
CA LEU A 465 -7.48 26.18 -13.99
C LEU A 465 -7.49 25.46 -15.34
N ILE A 466 -7.31 26.20 -16.45
CA ILE A 466 -7.20 25.62 -17.81
C ILE A 466 -5.95 24.73 -17.91
N ILE A 467 -4.81 25.20 -17.42
CA ILE A 467 -3.55 24.43 -17.43
C ILE A 467 -3.71 23.15 -16.61
N ALA A 468 -4.23 23.24 -15.38
CA ALA A 468 -4.42 22.09 -14.51
C ALA A 468 -5.37 21.04 -15.14
N THR A 469 -6.50 21.49 -15.69
CA THR A 469 -7.47 20.61 -16.34
C THR A 469 -6.91 19.95 -17.60
N SER A 470 -6.25 20.74 -18.45
CA SER A 470 -5.63 20.25 -19.68
C SER A 470 -4.50 19.28 -19.38
N SER A 471 -3.72 19.54 -18.34
CA SER A 471 -2.65 18.65 -17.84
C SER A 471 -3.20 17.30 -17.41
N VAL A 472 -4.29 17.26 -16.63
CA VAL A 472 -4.91 15.99 -16.22
C VAL A 472 -5.45 15.22 -17.43
N VAL A 473 -6.15 15.87 -18.36
CA VAL A 473 -6.71 15.20 -19.55
C VAL A 473 -5.60 14.68 -20.47
N PHE A 474 -4.60 15.52 -20.76
CA PHE A 474 -3.47 15.13 -21.61
C PHE A 474 -2.60 14.08 -20.94
N GLY A 475 -2.36 14.18 -19.63
CA GLY A 475 -1.60 13.21 -18.86
C GLY A 475 -2.18 11.80 -18.96
N ARG A 476 -3.50 11.64 -19.02
CA ARG A 476 -4.14 10.32 -19.19
C ARG A 476 -3.88 9.70 -20.57
N PHE A 477 -3.76 10.52 -21.60
CA PHE A 477 -3.39 10.09 -22.95
C PHE A 477 -1.88 9.84 -23.05
N TYR A 478 -1.07 10.80 -22.58
CA TYR A 478 0.39 10.76 -22.61
C TYR A 478 0.96 9.56 -21.85
N CYS A 479 0.43 9.25 -20.65
CA CYS A 479 0.89 8.12 -19.86
C CYS A 479 0.46 6.74 -20.40
N GLY A 480 -0.20 6.67 -21.58
CA GLY A 480 -0.64 5.42 -22.19
C GLY A 480 -1.80 4.72 -21.46
N MET A 481 -2.43 5.40 -20.48
CA MET A 481 -3.49 4.83 -19.67
C MET A 481 -4.86 4.91 -20.36
N HIS A 482 -5.09 5.85 -21.25
CA HIS A 482 -6.35 6.03 -21.96
C HIS A 482 -6.11 6.32 -23.43
N SER A 483 -6.99 5.84 -24.30
CA SER A 483 -7.00 6.22 -25.70
C SER A 483 -7.42 7.70 -25.86
N ALA A 484 -7.13 8.29 -27.02
CA ALA A 484 -7.64 9.64 -27.33
C ALA A 484 -9.17 9.69 -27.25
N LEU A 485 -9.85 8.61 -27.67
CA LEU A 485 -11.30 8.47 -27.62
C LEU A 485 -11.81 8.45 -26.17
N ASP A 486 -11.12 7.74 -25.27
CA ASP A 486 -11.49 7.64 -23.85
C ASP A 486 -11.40 9.01 -23.16
N CYS A 487 -10.32 9.75 -23.43
CA CYS A 487 -10.10 11.10 -22.90
C CYS A 487 -11.10 12.09 -23.46
N PHE A 488 -11.30 12.11 -24.79
CA PHE A 488 -12.27 13.01 -25.44
C PHE A 488 -13.70 12.75 -24.96
N SER A 489 -14.08 11.48 -24.82
CA SER A 489 -15.37 11.10 -24.27
C SER A 489 -15.48 11.48 -22.80
N GLY A 490 -14.40 11.38 -22.03
CA GLY A 490 -14.34 11.90 -20.66
C GLY A 490 -14.58 13.42 -20.59
N VAL A 491 -14.00 14.21 -21.50
CA VAL A 491 -14.25 15.66 -21.58
C VAL A 491 -15.73 15.95 -21.88
N ILE A 492 -16.31 15.23 -22.85
CA ILE A 492 -17.74 15.38 -23.20
C ILE A 492 -18.62 15.01 -22.00
N THR A 493 -18.39 13.85 -21.39
CA THR A 493 -19.16 13.37 -20.25
C THR A 493 -19.05 14.34 -19.08
N GLY A 494 -17.85 14.84 -18.76
CA GLY A 494 -17.66 15.81 -17.67
C GLY A 494 -18.40 17.13 -17.93
N THR A 495 -18.39 17.60 -19.18
CA THR A 495 -19.14 18.79 -19.60
C THR A 495 -20.65 18.57 -19.50
N MET A 496 -21.15 17.43 -19.95
CA MET A 496 -22.56 17.09 -19.88
C MET A 496 -23.05 16.93 -18.44
N ILE A 497 -22.23 16.35 -17.56
CA ILE A 497 -22.53 16.25 -16.13
C ILE A 497 -22.66 17.64 -15.51
N TYR A 498 -21.73 18.54 -15.81
CA TYR A 498 -21.82 19.94 -15.36
C TYR A 498 -23.11 20.61 -15.85
N ILE A 499 -23.41 20.56 -17.16
CA ILE A 499 -24.62 21.17 -17.75
C ILE A 499 -25.89 20.59 -17.11
N THR A 500 -25.94 19.26 -16.98
CA THR A 500 -27.07 18.56 -16.39
C THR A 500 -27.26 18.99 -14.94
N ARG A 501 -26.17 19.09 -14.16
CA ARG A 501 -26.22 19.57 -12.79
C ARG A 501 -26.62 21.05 -12.70
N SER A 502 -26.19 21.90 -13.62
CA SER A 502 -26.61 23.30 -13.65
C SER A 502 -28.12 23.42 -13.92
N TYR A 503 -28.68 22.57 -14.77
CA TYR A 503 -30.12 22.57 -15.08
C TYR A 503 -30.97 21.92 -13.97
N ILE A 504 -30.55 20.76 -13.46
CA ILE A 504 -31.31 19.99 -12.45
C ILE A 504 -31.14 20.57 -11.04
N GLY A 505 -30.05 21.29 -10.77
CA GLY A 505 -29.70 21.86 -9.47
C GLY A 505 -30.85 22.55 -8.72
N PRO A 506 -31.51 23.54 -9.33
CA PRO A 506 -32.63 24.25 -8.68
C PRO A 506 -33.80 23.33 -8.34
N TYR A 507 -34.08 22.33 -9.19
CA TYR A 507 -35.14 21.34 -8.93
C TYR A 507 -34.75 20.38 -7.81
N TYR A 508 -33.47 20.01 -7.72
CA TYR A 508 -32.94 19.22 -6.62
C TYR A 508 -33.07 19.98 -5.29
N GLU A 509 -32.71 21.26 -5.27
CA GLU A 509 -32.85 22.13 -4.08
C GLU A 509 -34.32 22.25 -3.66
N ALA A 510 -35.21 22.57 -4.60
CA ALA A 510 -36.65 22.63 -4.34
C ALA A 510 -37.25 21.29 -3.87
N PHE A 511 -36.66 20.15 -4.28
CA PHE A 511 -37.04 18.82 -3.79
C PHE A 511 -36.58 18.58 -2.35
N ILE A 512 -35.34 18.96 -2.01
CA ILE A 512 -34.76 18.84 -0.67
C ILE A 512 -35.43 19.78 0.34
N GLU A 513 -35.91 20.95 -0.07
CA GLU A 513 -36.60 21.90 0.80
C GLU A 513 -38.01 21.45 1.22
N GLN A 514 -38.58 20.42 0.59
CA GLN A 514 -39.91 19.94 0.95
C GLN A 514 -39.92 19.35 2.36
N SER A 515 -40.91 19.72 3.18
CA SER A 515 -41.02 19.22 4.56
C SER A 515 -41.57 17.80 4.71
N THR A 516 -41.89 17.15 3.59
CA THR A 516 -42.38 15.79 3.61
C THR A 516 -41.26 14.79 3.90
N PHE A 517 -41.54 13.82 4.77
CA PHE A 517 -40.67 12.66 4.97
C PHE A 517 -40.52 11.79 3.71
N LEU A 518 -41.35 12.03 2.68
CA LEU A 518 -41.21 11.35 1.40
C LEU A 518 -39.89 11.71 0.68
N THR A 519 -39.34 12.91 0.90
CA THR A 519 -38.10 13.38 0.27
C THR A 519 -36.89 12.50 0.59
N PRO A 520 -36.49 12.28 1.86
CA PRO A 520 -35.37 11.41 2.18
C PRO A 520 -35.63 9.94 1.81
N ILE A 521 -36.89 9.49 1.83
CA ILE A 521 -37.28 8.14 1.38
C ILE A 521 -37.00 7.97 -0.12
N LEU A 522 -37.50 8.90 -0.94
CA LEU A 522 -37.28 8.87 -2.40
C LEU A 522 -35.79 9.00 -2.74
N LEU A 523 -35.05 9.87 -2.06
CA LEU A 523 -33.61 10.02 -2.25
C LEU A 523 -32.84 8.71 -1.95
N THR A 524 -33.24 8.01 -0.88
CA THR A 524 -32.68 6.70 -0.51
C THR A 524 -33.01 5.65 -1.58
N ILE A 525 -34.28 5.58 -2.02
CA ILE A 525 -34.71 4.64 -3.08
C ILE A 525 -33.93 4.88 -4.37
N LEU A 526 -33.78 6.14 -4.79
CA LEU A 526 -33.05 6.49 -6.02
C LEU A 526 -31.56 6.16 -5.91
N SER A 527 -30.93 6.45 -4.76
CA SER A 527 -29.51 6.13 -4.54
C SER A 527 -29.26 4.62 -4.51
N LEU A 528 -30.10 3.85 -3.80
CA LEU A 528 -30.02 2.40 -3.80
C LEU A 528 -30.31 1.80 -5.18
N TYR A 529 -31.26 2.39 -5.93
CA TYR A 529 -31.51 2.01 -7.31
C TYR A 529 -30.31 2.29 -8.21
N ALA A 530 -29.63 3.43 -8.05
CA ALA A 530 -28.43 3.75 -8.83
C ALA A 530 -27.27 2.77 -8.56
N ILE A 531 -27.08 2.34 -7.29
CA ILE A 531 -26.12 1.29 -6.93
C ILE A 531 -26.54 -0.06 -7.53
N HIS A 532 -27.83 -0.39 -7.46
CA HIS A 532 -28.36 -1.64 -8.02
C HIS A 532 -28.31 -1.68 -9.55
N ALA A 533 -28.52 -0.54 -10.21
CA ALA A 533 -28.47 -0.37 -11.65
C ALA A 533 -27.03 -0.44 -12.20
N HIS A 534 -26.02 -0.45 -11.32
CA HIS A 534 -24.62 -0.63 -11.71
C HIS A 534 -24.43 -2.00 -12.38
N ILE A 535 -23.98 -1.96 -13.63
CA ILE A 535 -23.85 -3.13 -14.49
C ILE A 535 -22.85 -4.12 -13.91
N GLU A 536 -23.16 -5.41 -13.98
CA GLU A 536 -22.23 -6.45 -13.55
C GLU A 536 -21.10 -6.57 -14.58
N PRO A 537 -19.84 -6.31 -14.20
CA PRO A 537 -18.76 -6.31 -15.16
C PRO A 537 -18.48 -7.73 -15.65
N ALA A 538 -17.90 -7.84 -16.85
CA ALA A 538 -17.50 -9.14 -17.38
C ALA A 538 -16.32 -9.75 -16.58
N GLU A 539 -15.49 -8.91 -15.96
CA GLU A 539 -14.36 -9.26 -15.09
C GLU A 539 -14.39 -8.41 -13.82
N ASP A 540 -14.00 -8.99 -12.68
CA ASP A 540 -13.97 -8.27 -11.39
C ASP A 540 -13.03 -7.06 -11.46
N ASN A 541 -13.56 -5.87 -11.17
CA ASN A 541 -12.82 -4.61 -11.22
C ASN A 541 -13.34 -3.62 -10.14
N PRO A 542 -12.53 -2.61 -9.75
CA PRO A 542 -12.87 -1.73 -8.64
C PRO A 542 -14.01 -0.73 -8.89
N ALA A 543 -14.53 -0.60 -10.12
CA ALA A 543 -15.48 0.44 -10.51
C ALA A 543 -16.82 0.38 -9.74
N PHE A 544 -17.25 -0.82 -9.33
CA PHE A 544 -18.45 -1.00 -8.51
C PHE A 544 -18.26 -0.44 -7.09
N GLU A 545 -17.10 -0.66 -6.48
CA GLU A 545 -16.82 -0.21 -5.11
C GLU A 545 -16.72 1.32 -5.04
N ASP A 546 -16.08 1.92 -6.04
CA ASP A 546 -16.04 3.38 -6.21
C ASP A 546 -17.45 3.97 -6.36
N SER A 547 -18.29 3.33 -7.17
CA SER A 547 -19.69 3.74 -7.37
C SER A 547 -20.49 3.69 -6.08
N VAL A 548 -20.33 2.62 -5.29
CA VAL A 548 -20.95 2.51 -3.95
C VAL A 548 -20.48 3.65 -3.06
N ALA A 549 -19.18 3.95 -3.01
CA ALA A 549 -18.67 5.00 -2.14
C ALA A 549 -19.26 6.38 -2.48
N PHE A 550 -19.21 6.79 -3.74
CA PHE A 550 -19.62 8.13 -4.15
C PHE A 550 -21.14 8.37 -4.11
N ILE A 551 -21.96 7.39 -4.53
CA ILE A 551 -23.43 7.49 -4.38
C ILE A 551 -23.83 7.60 -2.92
N SER A 552 -23.13 6.89 -2.04
CA SER A 552 -23.45 6.89 -0.62
C SER A 552 -23.14 8.20 0.05
N VAL A 553 -21.98 8.82 -0.25
CA VAL A 553 -21.68 10.18 0.23
C VAL A 553 -22.71 11.19 -0.29
N PHE A 554 -23.15 11.07 -1.54
CA PHE A 554 -24.24 11.89 -2.11
C PHE A 554 -25.55 11.72 -1.33
N LEU A 555 -25.95 10.49 -1.03
CA LEU A 555 -27.14 10.19 -0.22
C LEU A 555 -27.04 10.84 1.17
N GLY A 556 -25.90 10.69 1.83
CA GLY A 556 -25.61 11.27 3.14
C GLY A 556 -25.73 12.79 3.17
N ASN A 557 -25.15 13.46 2.18
CA ASN A 557 -25.27 14.90 2.02
C ASN A 557 -26.73 15.34 1.80
N GLY A 558 -27.48 14.67 0.92
CA GLY A 558 -28.86 15.06 0.64
C GLY A 558 -29.83 14.85 1.80
N ILE A 559 -29.71 13.73 2.55
CA ILE A 559 -30.47 13.54 3.80
C ILE A 559 -30.10 14.61 4.81
N GLY A 560 -28.81 14.95 4.90
CA GLY A 560 -28.33 15.99 5.78
C GLY A 560 -28.94 17.36 5.52
N GLU A 561 -28.96 17.75 4.25
CA GLU A 561 -29.53 19.03 3.83
C GLU A 561 -31.04 19.08 4.12
N TRP A 562 -31.78 17.98 3.86
CA TRP A 562 -33.20 17.91 4.16
C TRP A 562 -33.48 18.09 5.66
N ILE A 563 -32.68 17.46 6.54
CA ILE A 563 -32.77 17.65 7.99
C ILE A 563 -32.47 19.11 8.35
N ALA A 564 -31.45 19.71 7.73
CA ALA A 564 -31.07 21.08 7.99
C ALA A 564 -32.18 22.07 7.64
N CYS A 565 -32.82 21.92 6.47
CA CYS A 565 -33.96 22.74 6.04
C CYS A 565 -35.15 22.66 7.00
N ASN A 566 -35.48 21.45 7.48
CA ASN A 566 -36.71 21.21 8.23
C ASN A 566 -36.61 21.47 9.74
N TYR A 567 -35.41 21.37 10.30
CA TYR A 567 -35.17 21.53 11.74
C TYR A 567 -34.42 22.83 12.09
N GLY A 568 -34.28 23.75 11.14
CA GLY A 568 -33.71 25.08 11.38
C GLY A 568 -32.19 25.12 11.46
N PHE A 569 -31.49 24.12 10.91
CA PHE A 569 -30.03 24.07 10.80
C PHE A 569 -29.53 24.42 9.39
N HIS A 570 -30.38 24.98 8.54
CA HIS A 570 -30.04 25.30 7.15
C HIS A 570 -28.87 26.27 7.07
N HIS A 571 -28.00 26.06 6.07
CA HIS A 571 -26.70 26.72 6.07
C HIS A 571 -26.80 28.26 6.00
N SER A 572 -27.79 28.77 5.26
CA SER A 572 -28.00 30.21 5.11
C SER A 572 -28.62 30.89 6.33
N THR A 573 -29.16 30.13 7.29
CA THR A 573 -29.92 30.67 8.43
C THR A 573 -29.28 30.39 9.78
N TYR A 574 -28.63 29.24 9.94
CA TYR A 574 -28.08 28.79 11.22
C TYR A 574 -26.64 29.26 11.43
N PHE A 575 -25.85 29.39 10.35
CA PHE A 575 -24.45 29.79 10.43
C PHE A 575 -24.28 31.28 10.20
N VAL A 576 -24.24 32.07 11.28
CA VAL A 576 -24.30 33.54 11.22
C VAL A 576 -23.12 34.24 11.88
N THR A 577 -22.25 33.49 12.58
CA THR A 577 -21.07 34.09 13.22
C THR A 577 -20.02 34.49 12.16
N LYS A 578 -19.68 35.79 12.13
CA LYS A 578 -18.65 36.32 11.23
C LYS A 578 -17.35 36.56 12.00
N LEU A 579 -16.38 35.68 11.84
CA LEU A 579 -15.03 35.92 12.36
C LEU A 579 -14.24 36.81 11.39
N THR A 580 -13.53 37.80 11.92
CA THR A 580 -12.67 38.70 11.12
C THR A 580 -11.29 38.84 11.76
N GLY A 581 -10.23 38.92 10.96
CA GLY A 581 -8.87 39.10 11.47
C GLY A 581 -8.23 37.82 12.01
N TRP A 582 -7.46 37.93 13.11
CA TRP A 582 -6.66 36.81 13.66
C TRP A 582 -7.53 35.65 14.20
N GLU A 583 -8.73 35.95 14.69
CA GLU A 583 -9.70 34.96 15.18
C GLU A 583 -10.16 34.03 14.05
N TRP A 584 -10.32 34.56 12.83
CA TRP A 584 -10.64 33.77 11.65
C TRP A 584 -9.49 32.84 11.25
N CYS A 585 -8.25 33.32 11.33
CA CYS A 585 -7.07 32.49 11.05
C CYS A 585 -6.92 31.35 12.06
N LEU A 586 -7.11 31.63 13.36
CA LEU A 586 -7.05 30.60 14.40
C LEU A 586 -8.20 29.60 14.28
N ALA A 587 -9.44 30.08 14.09
CA ALA A 587 -10.58 29.19 13.88
C ALA A 587 -10.35 28.30 12.66
N SER A 588 -9.86 28.85 11.53
CA SER A 588 -9.52 28.10 10.32
C SER A 588 -8.47 27.00 10.57
N LEU A 589 -7.44 27.28 11.37
CA LEU A 589 -6.39 26.33 11.73
C LEU A 589 -6.93 25.11 12.50
N PHE A 590 -7.91 25.30 13.38
CA PHE A 590 -8.49 24.22 14.19
C PHE A 590 -9.70 23.55 13.55
N LYS A 591 -10.46 24.29 12.75
CA LYS A 591 -11.70 23.86 12.10
C LYS A 591 -11.46 22.72 11.11
N TYR A 592 -10.43 22.84 10.27
CA TYR A 592 -10.15 21.84 9.25
C TYR A 592 -9.74 20.47 9.86
N PRO A 593 -8.75 20.38 10.77
CA PRO A 593 -8.43 19.12 11.45
C PRO A 593 -9.59 18.53 12.25
N LEU A 594 -10.38 19.37 12.95
CA LEU A 594 -11.53 18.91 13.74
C LEU A 594 -12.60 18.30 12.83
N GLY A 595 -12.95 18.98 11.74
CA GLY A 595 -13.97 18.50 10.81
C GLY A 595 -13.56 17.21 10.10
N VAL A 596 -12.29 17.13 9.63
CA VAL A 596 -11.74 15.90 9.05
C VAL A 596 -11.72 14.77 10.08
N GLY A 597 -11.32 15.06 11.33
CA GLY A 597 -11.34 14.10 12.43
C GLY A 597 -12.73 13.54 12.72
N LEU A 598 -13.78 14.36 12.68
CA LEU A 598 -15.17 13.92 12.84
C LEU A 598 -15.62 12.97 11.72
N ILE A 599 -15.22 13.24 10.47
CA ILE A 599 -15.51 12.37 9.33
C ILE A 599 -14.84 11.00 9.51
N PHE A 600 -13.57 10.97 9.93
CA PHE A 600 -12.87 9.72 10.22
C PHE A 600 -13.49 8.97 11.39
N LEU A 601 -13.80 9.65 12.49
CA LEU A 601 -14.46 9.07 13.65
C LEU A 601 -15.80 8.41 13.26
N THR A 602 -16.58 9.07 12.41
CA THR A 602 -17.85 8.53 11.91
C THR A 602 -17.66 7.21 11.17
N ARG A 603 -16.63 7.13 10.32
CA ARG A 603 -16.29 5.90 9.60
C ARG A 603 -15.91 4.76 10.55
N ILE A 604 -15.13 5.06 11.59
CA ILE A 604 -14.72 4.08 12.62
C ILE A 604 -15.94 3.53 13.36
N LEU A 605 -16.87 4.40 13.75
CA LEU A 605 -18.03 4.03 14.56
C LEU A 605 -19.14 3.33 13.76
N CYS A 606 -19.46 3.80 12.55
CA CYS A 606 -20.58 3.28 11.77
C CYS A 606 -20.40 1.82 11.35
N LYS A 607 -19.17 1.43 11.02
CA LYS A 607 -18.85 0.11 10.48
C LYS A 607 -19.22 -1.06 11.42
N PRO A 608 -18.72 -1.14 12.67
CA PRO A 608 -19.08 -2.24 13.57
C PRO A 608 -20.58 -2.25 13.92
N ILE A 609 -21.20 -1.07 14.04
CA ILE A 609 -22.63 -0.94 14.32
C ILE A 609 -23.46 -1.52 13.16
N MET A 610 -23.12 -1.19 11.92
CA MET A 610 -23.85 -1.66 10.74
C MET A 610 -23.64 -3.15 10.48
N GLN A 611 -22.42 -3.66 10.69
CA GLN A 611 -22.14 -5.09 10.60
C GLN A 611 -22.90 -5.91 11.65
N ALA A 612 -23.23 -5.32 12.80
CA ALA A 612 -24.08 -5.97 13.81
C ALA A 612 -25.59 -5.86 13.48
N VAL A 613 -26.04 -4.75 12.90
CA VAL A 613 -27.48 -4.43 12.72
C VAL A 613 -28.04 -4.89 11.37
N LEU A 614 -27.28 -4.77 10.27
CA LEU A 614 -27.79 -5.01 8.92
C LEU A 614 -28.12 -6.50 8.67
N PRO A 615 -27.29 -7.49 9.02
CA PRO A 615 -27.63 -8.90 8.78
C PRO A 615 -28.95 -9.37 9.42
N PRO A 616 -29.25 -9.12 10.72
CA PRO A 616 -30.54 -9.52 11.30
C PRO A 616 -31.72 -8.73 10.71
N LEU A 617 -31.51 -7.46 10.33
CA LEU A 617 -32.53 -6.63 9.69
C LEU A 617 -32.90 -7.16 8.30
N PHE A 618 -31.90 -7.50 7.47
CA PHE A 618 -32.13 -8.03 6.13
C PHE A 618 -32.80 -9.41 6.15
N ARG A 619 -32.49 -10.25 7.14
CA ARG A 619 -33.21 -11.52 7.39
C ARG A 619 -34.68 -11.31 7.73
N LEU A 620 -35.01 -10.29 8.51
CA LEU A 620 -36.39 -9.94 8.83
C LEU A 620 -37.13 -9.41 7.60
N LEU A 621 -36.50 -8.52 6.85
CA LEU A 621 -37.08 -7.91 5.65
C LEU A 621 -37.31 -8.92 4.53
N HIS A 622 -36.43 -9.91 4.36
CA HIS A 622 -36.61 -10.97 3.36
C HIS A 622 -37.87 -11.82 3.61
N LYS A 623 -38.35 -11.91 4.86
CA LYS A 623 -39.63 -12.59 5.18
C LYS A 623 -40.86 -11.80 4.71
N LEU A 624 -40.71 -10.50 4.45
CA LEU A 624 -41.79 -9.60 4.04
C LEU A 624 -41.76 -9.32 2.53
N VAL A 625 -40.56 -9.15 1.95
CA VAL A 625 -40.35 -8.84 0.53
C VAL A 625 -39.08 -9.53 0.04
N LYS A 626 -39.12 -10.17 -1.13
CA LYS A 626 -37.92 -10.75 -1.75
C LYS A 626 -36.96 -9.62 -2.17
N LEU A 627 -35.86 -9.48 -1.43
CA LEU A 627 -34.85 -8.46 -1.69
C LEU A 627 -34.01 -8.83 -2.93
N PRO A 628 -33.56 -7.84 -3.72
CA PRO A 628 -32.72 -8.09 -4.89
C PRO A 628 -31.40 -8.71 -4.47
N ASN A 629 -30.99 -9.77 -5.17
CA ASN A 629 -29.69 -10.42 -4.99
C ASN A 629 -28.92 -10.39 -6.32
N ARG A 630 -27.62 -10.08 -6.26
CA ARG A 630 -26.70 -10.10 -7.39
C ARG A 630 -26.06 -11.50 -7.48
N LYS A 631 -25.81 -12.00 -8.69
CA LYS A 631 -25.50 -13.42 -8.96
C LYS A 631 -24.27 -13.94 -8.18
N SER A 632 -23.33 -13.05 -7.85
CA SER A 632 -22.07 -13.37 -7.16
C SER A 632 -22.12 -13.13 -5.64
N TYR A 633 -23.29 -12.74 -5.08
CA TYR A 633 -23.46 -12.45 -3.66
C TYR A 633 -24.43 -13.44 -2.99
N VAL A 634 -24.14 -13.82 -1.76
CA VAL A 634 -25.01 -14.68 -0.95
C VAL A 634 -26.01 -13.81 -0.18
N PRO A 635 -27.31 -14.14 -0.24
CA PRO A 635 -28.34 -13.37 0.42
C PRO A 635 -28.38 -13.66 1.93
N ALA A 636 -28.82 -12.67 2.71
CA ALA A 636 -29.08 -12.72 4.16
C ALA A 636 -29.70 -14.02 4.70
N THR A 637 -30.57 -14.64 3.89
CA THR A 637 -31.35 -15.84 4.23
C THR A 637 -30.58 -17.15 4.13
N GLU A 638 -29.43 -17.14 3.44
CA GLU A 638 -28.63 -18.32 3.18
C GLU A 638 -27.44 -18.46 4.16
N TYR A 639 -27.29 -17.53 5.11
CA TYR A 639 -26.27 -17.59 6.15
C TYR A 639 -26.82 -17.27 7.56
N GLU A 640 -26.41 -18.04 8.57
CA GLU A 640 -26.93 -17.94 9.96
C GLU A 640 -26.18 -16.95 10.86
N SER A 641 -24.90 -16.68 10.59
CA SER A 641 -24.08 -15.67 11.27
C SER A 641 -23.27 -14.88 10.25
N TYR A 642 -23.25 -13.55 10.38
CA TYR A 642 -22.29 -12.71 9.66
C TYR A 642 -21.00 -12.71 10.48
N ASN A 643 -19.99 -13.44 10.02
CA ASN A 643 -18.62 -13.24 10.49
C ASN A 643 -18.03 -12.12 9.62
N PRO A 644 -17.61 -10.97 10.20
CA PRO A 644 -16.98 -9.89 9.46
C PRO A 644 -15.57 -10.33 9.05
N THR A 645 -15.48 -11.20 8.04
CA THR A 645 -14.21 -11.58 7.43
C THR A 645 -14.19 -11.05 6.00
N SER A 646 -13.09 -10.33 5.70
CA SER A 646 -12.58 -9.97 4.37
C SER A 646 -13.00 -8.66 3.67
N ASP A 647 -13.89 -7.82 4.20
CA ASP A 647 -14.24 -6.56 3.50
C ASP A 647 -14.30 -5.32 4.41
N THR A 648 -13.15 -4.99 4.99
CA THR A 648 -12.98 -3.90 5.95
C THR A 648 -12.52 -2.61 5.29
N LEU A 649 -13.47 -1.81 4.80
CA LEU A 649 -13.25 -0.41 4.43
C LEU A 649 -12.50 0.36 5.56
N ASN A 650 -11.26 0.82 5.32
CA ASN A 650 -10.23 1.19 6.34
C ASN A 650 -10.64 2.30 7.32
N PRO A 651 -10.49 2.14 8.65
CA PRO A 651 -10.52 3.24 9.62
C PRO A 651 -9.12 3.87 9.81
N ILE A 652 -9.03 5.20 9.89
CA ILE A 652 -7.81 5.91 10.35
C ILE A 652 -7.84 5.99 11.88
N PRO A 653 -6.74 5.71 12.62
CA PRO A 653 -6.73 5.85 14.07
C PRO A 653 -6.88 7.30 14.55
N SER A 654 -7.67 7.51 15.61
CA SER A 654 -7.86 8.79 16.32
C SER A 654 -6.71 9.06 17.29
N VAL A 655 -6.27 10.32 17.37
CA VAL A 655 -5.16 10.81 18.23
C VAL A 655 -5.43 10.65 19.74
N VAL A 656 -6.67 10.36 20.14
CA VAL A 656 -7.10 10.33 21.56
C VAL A 656 -6.89 8.95 22.23
N ASP A 657 -6.80 7.86 21.48
CA ASP A 657 -6.70 6.49 22.05
C ASP A 657 -5.30 6.14 22.60
N LEU A 658 -4.32 7.05 22.48
CA LEU A 658 -2.98 6.89 23.04
C LEU A 658 -2.92 7.00 24.59
N ALA A 659 -3.94 7.57 25.25
CA ALA A 659 -3.87 7.86 26.68
C ALA A 659 -4.63 6.87 27.58
N GLN A 660 -5.72 6.25 27.10
CA GLN A 660 -6.62 5.47 27.96
C GLN A 660 -6.29 3.98 28.06
N LEU A 661 -5.47 3.43 27.15
CA LEU A 661 -5.00 2.04 27.22
C LEU A 661 -4.04 1.75 28.37
N LYS A 662 -3.61 2.77 29.14
CA LYS A 662 -2.73 2.59 30.29
C LYS A 662 -3.45 2.10 31.56
N HIS A 663 -4.78 2.16 31.65
CA HIS A 663 -5.50 1.97 32.92
C HIS A 663 -6.51 0.81 33.00
N VAL A 664 -6.82 0.09 31.91
CA VAL A 664 -7.90 -0.94 31.95
C VAL A 664 -7.37 -2.39 31.94
N LYS A 665 -6.05 -2.60 31.81
CA LYS A 665 -5.45 -3.94 31.64
C LYS A 665 -5.47 -4.85 32.89
N GLU A 666 -6.11 -4.47 34.00
CA GLU A 666 -6.00 -5.23 35.25
C GLU A 666 -7.14 -6.19 35.59
N THR A 667 -8.31 -6.21 34.93
CA THR A 667 -9.49 -6.81 35.61
C THR A 667 -10.17 -8.05 35.04
N HIS A 668 -10.04 -8.44 33.77
CA HIS A 668 -10.94 -9.50 33.28
C HIS A 668 -10.28 -10.52 32.34
N ASN A 669 -9.43 -11.37 32.93
CA ASN A 669 -9.19 -12.71 32.42
C ASN A 669 -10.21 -13.71 33.00
N SER A 670 -10.51 -14.73 32.20
CA SER A 670 -11.23 -15.98 32.49
C SER A 670 -12.74 -15.99 32.19
N LYS A 671 -13.12 -16.67 31.09
CA LYS A 671 -13.58 -18.07 31.13
C LYS A 671 -14.14 -18.54 29.78
N GLN A 672 -13.88 -19.81 29.51
CA GLN A 672 -14.59 -20.75 28.62
C GLN A 672 -14.20 -20.82 27.13
N ALA A 673 -13.26 -21.73 26.86
CA ALA A 673 -13.18 -22.47 25.59
C ALA A 673 -13.01 -23.96 25.90
N THR A 674 -13.92 -24.82 25.41
CA THR A 674 -13.67 -26.26 25.19
C THR A 674 -14.80 -26.87 24.33
N GLU A 675 -14.48 -27.41 23.14
CA GLU A 675 -14.63 -28.83 22.77
C GLU A 675 -14.72 -29.12 21.24
N ILE A 676 -13.76 -29.96 20.76
CA ILE A 676 -13.86 -31.14 19.83
C ILE A 676 -14.09 -30.85 18.32
N VAL A 677 -13.22 -31.18 17.34
CA VAL A 677 -12.38 -32.34 16.88
C VAL A 677 -13.10 -33.45 16.06
N GLY A 678 -12.57 -33.70 14.84
CA GLY A 678 -12.78 -34.88 13.94
C GLY A 678 -13.47 -34.52 12.61
N GLU A 679 -13.16 -35.01 11.40
CA GLU A 679 -12.31 -36.11 10.89
C GLU A 679 -12.23 -36.01 9.33
N GLU A 680 -11.20 -36.65 8.73
CA GLU A 680 -11.06 -37.19 7.34
C GLU A 680 -11.01 -36.31 6.06
N ARG A 681 -10.09 -36.71 5.15
CA ARG A 681 -9.67 -36.07 3.89
C ARG A 681 -10.05 -36.97 2.69
N PRO A 682 -10.69 -36.46 1.60
CA PRO A 682 -10.81 -37.21 0.35
C PRO A 682 -10.07 -36.60 -0.87
N THR A 683 -9.94 -37.49 -1.85
CA THR A 683 -9.15 -37.55 -3.08
C THR A 683 -9.51 -36.58 -4.22
N ILE A 684 -8.52 -36.33 -5.08
CA ILE A 684 -8.54 -35.41 -6.24
C ILE A 684 -9.27 -36.05 -7.43
N SER A 685 -10.47 -35.56 -7.75
CA SER A 685 -11.05 -35.60 -9.10
C SER A 685 -12.31 -34.74 -9.15
N GLN A 686 -12.14 -33.44 -9.37
CA GLN A 686 -13.05 -32.55 -10.10
C GLN A 686 -12.42 -31.15 -10.08
N THR A 687 -12.16 -30.60 -11.26
CA THR A 687 -11.99 -29.15 -11.46
C THR A 687 -13.34 -28.49 -11.18
N THR A 688 -13.68 -28.35 -9.91
CA THR A 688 -14.71 -27.40 -9.47
C THR A 688 -14.06 -26.03 -9.48
N HIS A 689 -14.69 -25.08 -10.18
CA HIS A 689 -14.48 -23.66 -9.97
C HIS A 689 -14.33 -23.42 -8.46
N ARG A 690 -13.16 -22.94 -8.02
CA ARG A 690 -12.91 -22.59 -6.62
C ARG A 690 -13.93 -21.51 -6.27
N LYS A 691 -15.01 -21.90 -5.58
CA LYS A 691 -16.04 -20.98 -5.10
C LYS A 691 -15.32 -19.98 -4.19
N PHE A 692 -15.30 -18.72 -4.62
CA PHE A 692 -14.99 -17.58 -3.77
C PHE A 692 -15.73 -17.69 -2.44
N SER A 693 -15.13 -17.19 -1.36
CA SER A 693 -15.89 -16.90 -0.14
C SER A 693 -17.14 -16.10 -0.54
N PRO A 694 -18.32 -16.49 -0.08
CA PRO A 694 -19.54 -15.82 -0.49
C PRO A 694 -19.51 -14.34 -0.07
N ARG A 695 -19.48 -13.42 -1.05
CA ARG A 695 -19.62 -11.97 -0.77
C ARG A 695 -21.06 -11.72 -0.29
N HIS A 696 -21.27 -10.94 0.76
CA HIS A 696 -22.60 -10.72 1.34
C HIS A 696 -23.10 -9.32 0.96
N TYR A 697 -24.09 -9.25 0.07
CA TYR A 697 -24.54 -7.95 -0.46
C TYR A 697 -25.09 -7.04 0.65
N ASP A 698 -25.83 -7.65 1.57
CA ASP A 698 -26.49 -7.01 2.71
C ASP A 698 -25.55 -6.60 3.83
N ALA A 699 -24.39 -7.23 3.95
CA ALA A 699 -23.44 -6.93 5.00
C ALA A 699 -22.22 -6.15 4.51
N ASP A 700 -21.71 -6.42 3.31
CA ASP A 700 -20.49 -5.78 2.80
C ASP A 700 -20.84 -4.51 2.00
N VAL A 701 -21.79 -4.58 1.07
CA VAL A 701 -22.17 -3.42 0.25
C VAL A 701 -22.99 -2.43 1.07
N MET A 702 -24.00 -2.88 1.82
CA MET A 702 -24.86 -1.98 2.59
C MET A 702 -24.16 -1.34 3.79
N THR A 703 -23.18 -2.01 4.42
CA THR A 703 -22.34 -1.38 5.45
C THR A 703 -21.54 -0.24 4.86
N ARG A 704 -20.98 -0.41 3.66
CA ARG A 704 -20.28 0.66 2.94
C ARG A 704 -21.26 1.79 2.60
N VAL A 705 -22.47 1.47 2.14
CA VAL A 705 -23.51 2.47 1.85
C VAL A 705 -23.81 3.34 3.06
N VAL A 706 -24.11 2.72 4.21
CA VAL A 706 -24.46 3.49 5.40
C VAL A 706 -23.26 4.24 5.97
N SER A 707 -22.06 3.64 5.94
CA SER A 707 -20.85 4.28 6.47
C SER A 707 -20.45 5.53 5.66
N TYR A 708 -20.45 5.43 4.33
CA TYR A 708 -20.14 6.58 3.47
C TYR A 708 -21.25 7.64 3.48
N ALA A 709 -22.52 7.24 3.60
CA ALA A 709 -23.61 8.18 3.83
C ALA A 709 -23.47 8.93 5.16
N ALA A 710 -23.08 8.23 6.23
CA ALA A 710 -22.82 8.86 7.52
C ALA A 710 -21.65 9.85 7.43
N MET A 711 -20.57 9.51 6.71
CA MET A 711 -19.46 10.43 6.46
C MET A 711 -19.90 11.69 5.71
N GLY A 712 -20.72 11.54 4.66
CA GLY A 712 -21.29 12.67 3.92
C GLY A 712 -22.17 13.55 4.81
N PHE A 713 -23.04 12.94 5.62
CA PHE A 713 -23.89 13.64 6.58
C PHE A 713 -23.08 14.41 7.63
N VAL A 714 -22.08 13.77 8.24
CA VAL A 714 -21.27 14.40 9.29
C VAL A 714 -20.39 15.50 8.74
N GLY A 715 -19.72 15.26 7.61
CA GLY A 715 -18.84 16.25 6.99
C GLY A 715 -19.58 17.49 6.48
N THR A 716 -20.84 17.33 6.05
CA THR A 716 -21.59 18.43 5.43
C THR A 716 -22.55 19.14 6.38
N ILE A 717 -22.98 18.53 7.49
CA ILE A 717 -23.96 19.12 8.41
C ILE A 717 -23.47 19.14 9.86
N ILE A 718 -23.07 18.00 10.43
CA ILE A 718 -22.73 17.92 11.86
C ILE A 718 -21.48 18.72 12.20
N ALA A 719 -20.43 18.61 11.39
CA ALA A 719 -19.20 19.38 11.60
C ALA A 719 -19.46 20.91 11.54
N PRO A 720 -20.15 21.45 10.52
CA PRO A 720 -20.61 22.84 10.53
C PRO A 720 -21.39 23.25 11.79
N ILE A 721 -22.38 22.46 12.24
CA ILE A 721 -23.16 22.75 13.47
C ILE A 721 -22.26 22.86 14.70
N ILE A 722 -21.26 21.97 14.81
CA ILE A 722 -20.29 22.01 15.91
C ILE A 722 -19.46 23.30 15.83
N PHE A 723 -19.02 23.70 14.63
CA PHE A 723 -18.26 24.94 14.47
C PHE A 723 -19.06 26.18 14.88
N GLU A 724 -20.34 26.27 14.52
CA GLU A 724 -21.19 27.39 14.96
C GLU A 724 -21.30 27.45 16.49
N LYS A 725 -21.54 26.30 17.13
CA LYS A 725 -21.66 26.22 18.60
C LYS A 725 -20.38 26.59 19.33
N LEU A 726 -19.23 26.36 18.71
CA LEU A 726 -17.92 26.77 19.22
C LEU A 726 -17.62 28.26 18.98
N GLY A 727 -18.53 29.01 18.35
CA GLY A 727 -18.28 30.39 17.94
C GLY A 727 -17.31 30.49 16.75
N TRP A 728 -17.04 29.38 16.07
CA TRP A 728 -16.24 29.32 14.82
C TRP A 728 -17.14 29.34 13.59
N GLY A 729 -18.29 29.99 13.71
CA GLY A 729 -19.31 30.01 12.70
C GLY A 729 -18.84 30.61 11.38
N LEU A 730 -19.69 30.44 10.37
CA LEU A 730 -19.28 30.58 8.98
C LEU A 730 -19.44 32.03 8.50
N PHE A 731 -18.32 32.63 8.08
CA PHE A 731 -18.28 33.58 6.96
C PHE A 731 -16.88 33.63 6.34
#